data_AF-H8MHS0-F1
#
_entry.id   AF-H8MHS0-F1
#
_cell.length_a   1.000
_cell.length_b   1.000
_cell.length_c   1.000
_cell.angle_alpha   90.00
_cell.angle_beta   90.00
_cell.angle_gamma   90.00
#
_symmetry.space_group_name_H-M   'P 1'
#
loop_
_entity.id
_entity.type
_entity.pdbx_description
1 polymer ?
#
loop_
_entity_poly.entity_id
_entity_poly.type
_entity_poly.pdbx_seq_one_letter_code
_entity_poly.pdbx_strand_id
1 'polypeptide(L)'
;MDRFASEPPRRASTDFFVLRTPLLPLHLFSEWAAGVELSQLDASLPWAERIEAARSRLRSRLRELLELPEVHEALLVASSNLVSGLEHWLRTPDGPSGSKVERALVRYLARMTGRATPFGLFAGCSVGQPGRETRLSLQGREAYQRQTRLDMDYLASLLNALQRQGEVRHPPRYLPNSSLYRIAGRFRYVESSQQGAERAYSLASVEATPYLEFVLERARQGARREELAQALAEREGDVSVTEAGEYIDELVTLQVLVSEFAPAVTQPDPLREAITQLGSHPSTAPQAGQLERVHGLLAGLDAAGLGQPESRYQAVASCVEALLPPPELSRLVQVDLFKPVVEATLGREVMDALRSAVALLHRITPPRRNPLQKFKEDFLRRYEQQEVPLAEALDEDVGVGFEAASGPEASCSPLLKGLVFPGAPEDTPEWSRAGDLLLDRVQQVVRAGGRVLELTDKDIEALSVPEPLPLPDTFFAMATLGAASEESLRRGDFSLLVRMVDGPSGVRLLGRFCHGDEALGAAVRHHLRLEEALRPDALFAEVVHVPAGRVGNVLTRPALRAYEIPYLGRSAVPPEAQIPLGDLLVSVRDGRLVLRSRKLGREIIPRLTTAHAHRYPHHLAIYRFLGALQSEGHAGGLAWRWGALEGAPFLPRVVAGRVVLARARWLLRANVLEALAQGPTHEQARRMLELRTQLGLPRFVLLADGDNELPVDLENVLCVESFVALAARRRAVSLTEMWPAPEALCVRGPEGAYVHELIIPFVNREAERKEASPRPPSSLPAGRRSFPPGSEWLYARLHVGSGLADRLLLEDVAPVVRALMASGSADQWHFLRYSDPEHHLRLRLHGPPDALLREALPRLHDALAPLLQEGRLKRFQLDTYVRELERYGGSEGMRLAEAFFHIDSEAVLATLEALEGLDGDARWQCALAGMDLLLSDFGFDLDGKHRIASRLRTAYAQEHGAGKRLETQLSRLARQHRPLLEPLLTGQGSPGSALPSGFTALLRRSERLVPVLSRLRELERSGGLSQGIDALAASYLHLHVNRMLRDAPRAHEFVLFDLLERLYASFRARRSRLEPMARTDKERLG
;
A
#
# COMPACT_ATOMS: atom_id res chain seq x y z
N MET A 1 8.77 -33.14 13.45
CA MET A 1 7.68 -32.56 14.25
C MET A 1 8.28 -32.07 15.55
N ASP A 2 7.92 -30.84 15.93
CA ASP A 2 8.46 -30.03 17.05
C ASP A 2 9.93 -29.61 16.98
N ARG A 3 10.16 -28.40 16.45
CA ARG A 3 11.12 -27.37 16.93
C ARG A 3 11.18 -26.18 15.95
N PHE A 4 10.11 -25.39 15.90
CA PHE A 4 10.13 -24.02 15.37
C PHE A 4 9.57 -23.10 16.46
N ALA A 5 10.42 -22.73 17.41
CA ALA A 5 10.06 -21.87 18.54
C ALA A 5 10.66 -20.46 18.36
N SER A 6 10.10 -19.75 17.38
CA SER A 6 9.48 -18.45 17.60
C SER A 6 8.02 -18.71 17.25
N GLU A 7 7.09 -18.55 18.19
CA GLU A 7 5.73 -19.11 18.07
C GLU A 7 5.11 -18.83 16.68
N PRO A 8 4.75 -19.87 15.89
CA PRO A 8 3.98 -19.67 14.66
C PRO A 8 2.61 -19.09 15.03
N PRO A 9 1.83 -18.49 14.10
CA PRO A 9 0.47 -18.07 14.42
C PRO A 9 -0.38 -19.32 14.69
N ARG A 10 -0.37 -19.80 15.94
CA ARG A 10 -1.00 -21.05 16.38
C ARG A 10 -2.52 -21.00 16.24
N ARG A 11 -3.09 -19.83 15.92
CA ARG A 11 -4.55 -19.58 15.84
C ARG A 11 -5.04 -18.91 14.56
N ALA A 12 -4.22 -18.81 13.50
CA ALA A 12 -4.71 -18.37 12.19
C ALA A 12 -5.71 -19.41 11.65
N SER A 13 -6.99 -19.01 11.60
CA SER A 13 -8.10 -19.86 11.17
C SER A 13 -8.55 -19.48 9.76
N THR A 14 -9.10 -20.46 9.06
CA THR A 14 -9.79 -20.28 7.79
C THR A 14 -11.07 -21.09 7.82
N ASP A 15 -12.11 -20.59 7.14
CA ASP A 15 -13.41 -21.27 7.07
C ASP A 15 -13.67 -21.80 5.64
N PHE A 16 -12.89 -21.36 4.65
CA PHE A 16 -13.05 -21.77 3.25
C PHE A 16 -11.76 -21.53 2.45
N PHE A 17 -11.66 -22.15 1.27
CA PHE A 17 -10.64 -21.83 0.29
C PHE A 17 -11.27 -21.79 -1.11
N VAL A 18 -10.57 -21.15 -2.06
CA VAL A 18 -10.95 -21.16 -3.47
C VAL A 18 -9.92 -21.95 -4.26
N LEU A 19 -10.41 -22.96 -4.97
CA LEU A 19 -9.63 -23.77 -5.90
C LEU A 19 -9.81 -23.19 -7.31
N ARG A 20 -8.70 -22.96 -8.01
CA ARG A 20 -8.69 -22.54 -9.42
C ARG A 20 -8.11 -23.65 -10.27
N THR A 21 -8.76 -23.96 -11.38
CA THR A 21 -8.30 -25.00 -12.32
C THR A 21 -8.61 -24.61 -13.77
N PRO A 22 -7.78 -25.03 -14.74
CA PRO A 22 -8.03 -24.80 -16.16
C PRO A 22 -9.25 -25.58 -16.67
N LEU A 23 -9.72 -25.24 -17.86
CA LEU A 23 -10.86 -25.88 -18.52
C LEU A 23 -10.59 -27.36 -18.80
N LEU A 24 -9.39 -27.63 -19.33
CA LEU A 24 -8.97 -28.96 -19.75
C LEU A 24 -7.96 -29.56 -18.77
N PRO A 25 -7.97 -30.88 -18.59
CA PRO A 25 -6.97 -31.57 -17.78
C PRO A 25 -5.59 -31.51 -18.44
N LEU A 26 -4.52 -31.56 -17.63
CA LEU A 26 -3.14 -31.44 -18.12
C LEU A 26 -2.73 -32.61 -19.02
N HIS A 27 -3.32 -33.79 -18.82
CA HIS A 27 -2.95 -35.00 -19.55
C HIS A 27 -3.08 -34.82 -21.08
N LEU A 28 -4.09 -34.07 -21.54
CA LEU A 28 -4.27 -33.74 -22.96
C LEU A 28 -3.07 -32.99 -23.55
N PHE A 29 -2.37 -32.21 -22.73
CA PHE A 29 -1.14 -31.51 -23.14
C PHE A 29 0.09 -32.41 -23.02
N SER A 30 0.25 -33.13 -21.90
CA SER A 30 1.44 -33.97 -21.68
C SER A 30 1.51 -35.19 -22.61
N GLU A 31 0.36 -35.74 -23.01
CA GLU A 31 0.27 -36.88 -23.92
C GLU A 31 0.15 -36.45 -25.39
N TRP A 32 0.04 -35.15 -25.68
CA TRP A 32 -0.14 -34.66 -27.04
C TRP A 32 1.00 -35.11 -27.97
N ALA A 33 2.24 -35.16 -27.46
CA ALA A 33 3.41 -35.64 -28.19
C ALA A 33 3.68 -37.15 -28.04
N ALA A 34 2.81 -37.92 -27.38
CA ALA A 34 3.05 -39.34 -27.12
C ALA A 34 3.30 -40.14 -28.41
N GLY A 35 4.43 -40.82 -28.48
CA GLY A 35 4.88 -41.61 -29.63
C GLY A 35 5.44 -40.77 -30.79
N VAL A 36 5.63 -39.47 -30.60
CA VAL A 36 6.28 -38.53 -31.54
C VAL A 36 7.13 -37.48 -30.79
N GLU A 37 7.60 -37.82 -29.58
CA GLU A 37 8.54 -37.00 -28.84
C GLU A 37 9.84 -36.82 -29.63
N LEU A 38 10.37 -35.60 -29.66
CA LEU A 38 11.60 -35.25 -30.39
C LEU A 38 12.79 -36.19 -30.11
N SER A 39 12.95 -36.60 -28.85
CA SER A 39 14.02 -37.53 -28.43
C SER A 39 13.78 -38.99 -28.81
N GLN A 40 12.55 -39.35 -29.21
CA GLN A 40 12.13 -40.72 -29.52
C GLN A 40 11.80 -40.93 -31.01
N LEU A 41 12.03 -39.92 -31.85
CA LEU A 41 11.77 -40.02 -33.29
C LEU A 41 12.65 -41.08 -33.94
N ASP A 42 12.07 -41.84 -34.87
CA ASP A 42 12.70 -42.98 -35.55
C ASP A 42 14.07 -42.61 -36.15
N ALA A 43 15.12 -43.30 -35.67
CA ALA A 43 16.49 -43.11 -36.08
C ALA A 43 16.78 -43.47 -37.55
N SER A 44 15.85 -44.14 -38.25
CA SER A 44 16.03 -44.62 -39.62
C SER A 44 15.87 -43.56 -40.73
N LEU A 45 15.12 -42.48 -40.47
CA LEU A 45 14.83 -41.42 -41.45
C LEU A 45 15.79 -40.21 -41.31
N PRO A 46 15.94 -39.33 -42.31
CA PRO A 46 16.58 -38.02 -42.11
C PRO A 46 15.85 -37.14 -41.08
N TRP A 47 16.56 -36.33 -40.30
CA TRP A 47 15.96 -35.51 -39.23
C TRP A 47 14.80 -34.62 -39.70
N ALA A 48 14.94 -33.97 -40.86
CA ALA A 48 13.89 -33.14 -41.42
C ALA A 48 12.59 -33.91 -41.71
N GLU A 49 12.70 -35.16 -42.21
CA GLU A 49 11.54 -36.02 -42.50
C GLU A 49 10.87 -36.51 -41.21
N ARG A 50 11.67 -36.83 -40.17
CA ARG A 50 11.13 -37.19 -38.84
C ARG A 50 10.30 -36.06 -38.24
N ILE A 51 10.81 -34.83 -38.34
CA ILE A 51 10.13 -33.63 -37.84
C ILE A 51 8.81 -33.41 -38.58
N GLU A 52 8.79 -33.59 -39.90
CA GLU A 52 7.56 -33.44 -40.69
C GLU A 52 6.51 -34.48 -40.33
N ALA A 53 6.91 -35.75 -40.18
CA ALA A 53 6.01 -36.82 -39.74
C ALA A 53 5.43 -36.55 -38.34
N ALA A 54 6.26 -36.11 -37.39
CA ALA A 54 5.82 -35.71 -36.06
C ALA A 54 4.85 -34.53 -36.12
N ARG A 55 5.17 -33.50 -36.91
CA ARG A 55 4.33 -32.31 -37.12
C ARG A 55 2.95 -32.69 -37.65
N SER A 56 2.90 -33.54 -38.67
CA SER A 56 1.63 -34.01 -39.27
C SER A 56 0.73 -34.70 -38.23
N ARG A 57 1.30 -35.60 -37.41
CA ARG A 57 0.55 -36.29 -36.35
C ARG A 57 0.07 -35.35 -35.25
N LEU A 58 0.93 -34.41 -34.83
CA LEU A 58 0.57 -33.40 -33.82
C LEU A 58 -0.54 -32.47 -34.32
N ARG A 59 -0.51 -32.07 -35.60
CA ARG A 59 -1.58 -31.30 -36.25
C ARG A 59 -2.90 -32.05 -36.27
N SER A 60 -2.89 -33.35 -36.59
CA SER A 60 -4.11 -34.18 -36.54
C SER A 60 -4.73 -34.17 -35.14
N ARG A 61 -3.92 -34.44 -34.10
CA ARG A 61 -4.35 -34.41 -32.70
C ARG A 61 -4.85 -33.03 -32.27
N LEU A 62 -4.22 -31.95 -32.76
CA LEU A 62 -4.69 -30.59 -32.49
C LEU A 62 -6.07 -30.34 -33.11
N ARG A 63 -6.33 -30.84 -34.32
CA ARG A 63 -7.64 -30.71 -34.97
C ARG A 63 -8.72 -31.39 -34.16
N GLU A 64 -8.49 -32.62 -33.70
CA GLU A 64 -9.42 -33.37 -32.84
C GLU A 64 -9.78 -32.58 -31.57
N LEU A 65 -8.79 -31.94 -30.94
CA LEU A 65 -9.03 -31.09 -29.75
C LEU A 65 -9.81 -29.81 -30.07
N LEU A 66 -9.65 -29.26 -31.28
CA LEU A 66 -10.37 -28.05 -31.72
C LEU A 66 -11.81 -28.34 -32.16
N GLU A 67 -12.15 -29.59 -32.47
CA GLU A 67 -13.52 -30.03 -32.77
C GLU A 67 -14.40 -30.10 -31.51
N LEU A 68 -13.80 -30.09 -30.31
CA LEU A 68 -14.54 -30.02 -29.05
C LEU A 68 -15.30 -28.68 -28.95
N PRO A 69 -16.64 -28.68 -28.79
CA PRO A 69 -17.44 -27.46 -28.77
C PRO A 69 -16.99 -26.45 -27.70
N GLU A 70 -16.64 -26.93 -26.51
CA GLU A 70 -16.17 -26.12 -25.40
C GLU A 70 -14.81 -25.45 -25.68
N VAL A 71 -13.93 -26.09 -26.46
CA VAL A 71 -12.64 -25.52 -26.86
C VAL A 71 -12.86 -24.44 -27.91
N HIS A 72 -13.71 -24.71 -28.90
CA HIS A 72 -14.06 -23.75 -29.93
C HIS A 72 -14.72 -22.50 -29.33
N GLU A 73 -15.68 -22.66 -28.43
CA GLU A 73 -16.33 -21.55 -27.72
C GLU A 73 -15.32 -20.74 -26.89
N ALA A 74 -14.42 -21.42 -26.15
CA ALA A 74 -13.43 -20.73 -25.35
C ALA A 74 -12.46 -19.88 -26.20
N LEU A 75 -12.09 -20.38 -27.40
CA LEU A 75 -11.32 -19.61 -28.37
C LEU A 75 -12.09 -18.41 -28.91
N LEU A 76 -13.38 -18.57 -29.21
CA LEU A 76 -14.25 -17.48 -29.69
C LEU A 76 -14.32 -16.33 -28.68
N VAL A 77 -14.57 -16.67 -27.41
CA VAL A 77 -14.66 -15.69 -26.31
C VAL A 77 -13.34 -14.94 -26.13
N ALA A 78 -12.21 -15.62 -26.31
CA ALA A 78 -10.90 -15.00 -26.13
C ALA A 78 -10.39 -14.24 -27.37
N SER A 79 -10.67 -14.74 -28.58
CA SER A 79 -10.15 -14.21 -29.84
C SER A 79 -10.97 -14.69 -31.05
N SER A 80 -11.96 -13.89 -31.46
CA SER A 80 -12.76 -14.18 -32.65
C SER A 80 -11.94 -14.20 -33.93
N ASN A 81 -10.93 -13.32 -34.04
CA ASN A 81 -10.01 -13.30 -35.19
C ASN A 81 -9.22 -14.61 -35.35
N LEU A 82 -8.93 -15.30 -34.25
CA LEU A 82 -8.28 -16.61 -34.31
C LEU A 82 -9.22 -17.67 -34.86
N VAL A 83 -10.49 -17.66 -34.43
CA VAL A 83 -11.53 -18.56 -34.93
C VAL A 83 -11.75 -18.38 -36.43
N SER A 84 -11.86 -17.15 -36.91
CA SER A 84 -11.96 -16.87 -38.36
C SER A 84 -10.74 -17.36 -39.15
N GLY A 85 -9.56 -17.40 -38.51
CA GLY A 85 -8.33 -17.93 -39.10
C GLY A 85 -8.24 -19.46 -39.18
N LEU A 86 -9.13 -20.20 -38.51
CA LEU A 86 -9.09 -21.67 -38.47
C LEU A 86 -9.28 -22.29 -39.85
N GLU A 87 -10.23 -21.79 -40.64
CA GLU A 87 -10.47 -22.32 -41.99
C GLU A 87 -9.24 -22.16 -42.89
N HIS A 88 -8.54 -21.04 -42.76
CA HIS A 88 -7.30 -20.81 -43.51
C HIS A 88 -6.18 -21.77 -43.05
N TRP A 89 -6.03 -22.00 -41.74
CA TRP A 89 -5.07 -22.97 -41.22
C TRP A 89 -5.39 -24.41 -41.66
N LEU A 90 -6.66 -24.81 -41.72
CA LEU A 90 -7.06 -26.13 -42.21
C LEU A 90 -6.69 -26.34 -43.69
N ARG A 91 -6.81 -25.29 -44.52
CA ARG A 91 -6.47 -25.35 -45.95
C ARG A 91 -4.97 -25.23 -46.22
N THR A 92 -4.24 -24.39 -45.47
CA THR A 92 -2.84 -24.06 -45.77
C THR A 92 -2.02 -23.82 -44.50
N PRO A 93 -1.78 -24.86 -43.68
CA PRO A 93 -1.16 -24.72 -42.36
C PRO A 93 0.29 -24.21 -42.43
N ASP A 94 1.02 -24.55 -43.50
CA ASP A 94 2.42 -24.15 -43.71
C ASP A 94 2.60 -22.77 -44.33
N GLY A 95 1.50 -22.08 -44.68
CA GLY A 95 1.56 -20.71 -45.18
C GLY A 95 1.92 -19.69 -44.09
N PRO A 96 2.43 -18.49 -44.43
CA PRO A 96 2.82 -17.48 -43.44
C PRO A 96 1.73 -17.10 -42.44
N SER A 97 0.46 -17.06 -42.90
CA SER A 97 -0.71 -16.83 -42.05
C SER A 97 -1.12 -18.08 -41.28
N GLY A 98 -1.13 -19.25 -41.92
CA GLY A 98 -1.41 -20.55 -41.28
C GLY A 98 -0.48 -20.84 -40.10
N SER A 99 0.83 -20.62 -40.24
CA SER A 99 1.79 -20.83 -39.15
C SER A 99 1.63 -19.84 -38.00
N LYS A 100 1.14 -18.61 -38.27
CA LYS A 100 0.81 -17.66 -37.19
C LYS A 100 -0.40 -18.12 -36.37
N VAL A 101 -1.43 -18.62 -37.06
CA VAL A 101 -2.63 -19.20 -36.45
C VAL A 101 -2.26 -20.45 -35.65
N GLU A 102 -1.51 -21.39 -36.23
CA GLU A 102 -1.05 -22.62 -35.56
C GLU A 102 -0.33 -22.33 -34.25
N ARG A 103 0.65 -21.42 -34.26
CA ARG A 103 1.35 -21.02 -33.03
C ARG A 103 0.40 -20.41 -32.01
N ALA A 104 -0.63 -19.66 -32.42
CA ALA A 104 -1.63 -19.13 -31.48
C ALA A 104 -2.48 -20.25 -30.87
N LEU A 105 -2.93 -21.22 -31.67
CA LEU A 105 -3.69 -22.38 -31.22
C LEU A 105 -2.91 -23.20 -30.19
N VAL A 106 -1.62 -23.47 -30.46
CA VAL A 106 -0.71 -24.14 -29.51
C VAL A 106 -0.69 -23.43 -28.17
N ARG A 107 -0.59 -22.09 -28.16
CA ARG A 107 -0.56 -21.30 -26.92
C ARG A 107 -1.88 -21.32 -26.17
N TYR A 108 -3.00 -21.25 -26.88
CA TYR A 108 -4.31 -21.32 -26.24
C TYR A 108 -4.59 -22.72 -25.67
N LEU A 109 -4.18 -23.79 -26.35
CA LEU A 109 -4.26 -25.14 -25.82
C LEU A 109 -3.39 -25.30 -24.56
N ALA A 110 -2.13 -24.82 -24.60
CA ALA A 110 -1.25 -24.82 -23.43
C ALA A 110 -1.85 -24.04 -22.25
N ARG A 111 -2.50 -22.90 -22.52
CA ARG A 111 -3.22 -22.13 -21.51
C ARG A 111 -4.41 -22.92 -20.93
N MET A 112 -5.23 -23.52 -21.79
CA MET A 112 -6.44 -24.26 -21.42
C MET A 112 -6.17 -25.53 -20.62
N THR A 113 -4.93 -26.00 -20.56
CA THR A 113 -4.52 -27.24 -19.89
C THR A 113 -3.58 -26.99 -18.71
N GLY A 114 -2.76 -25.94 -18.75
CA GLY A 114 -1.69 -25.72 -17.79
C GLY A 114 -1.67 -24.37 -17.08
N ARG A 115 -2.70 -23.51 -17.23
CA ARG A 115 -2.83 -22.26 -16.45
C ARG A 115 -4.15 -22.18 -15.70
N ALA A 116 -4.08 -22.22 -14.37
CA ALA A 116 -5.25 -22.16 -13.49
C ALA A 116 -5.86 -20.75 -13.34
N THR A 117 -5.18 -19.67 -13.76
CA THR A 117 -5.68 -18.30 -13.59
C THR A 117 -6.96 -18.04 -14.41
N PRO A 118 -8.11 -17.70 -13.77
CA PRO A 118 -9.38 -17.48 -14.46
C PRO A 118 -9.30 -16.42 -15.57
N PHE A 119 -9.77 -16.77 -16.76
CA PHE A 119 -9.87 -15.88 -17.91
C PHE A 119 -10.86 -16.45 -18.92
N GLY A 120 -12.03 -15.81 -19.03
CA GLY A 120 -13.11 -16.30 -19.89
C GLY A 120 -13.47 -17.74 -19.51
N LEU A 121 -13.49 -18.62 -20.51
CA LEU A 121 -13.78 -20.04 -20.34
C LEU A 121 -12.53 -20.92 -20.14
N PHE A 122 -11.31 -20.36 -20.14
CA PHE A 122 -10.08 -21.18 -20.08
C PHE A 122 -9.74 -21.72 -18.69
N ALA A 123 -10.24 -21.09 -17.63
CA ALA A 123 -10.04 -21.56 -16.27
C ALA A 123 -11.16 -21.01 -15.38
N GLY A 124 -11.56 -21.79 -14.38
CA GLY A 124 -12.65 -21.46 -13.49
C GLY A 124 -12.27 -21.63 -12.02
N CYS A 125 -13.20 -21.27 -11.15
CA CYS A 125 -13.04 -21.39 -9.70
C CYS A 125 -14.09 -22.31 -9.07
N SER A 126 -13.73 -22.84 -7.90
CA SER A 126 -14.54 -23.71 -7.07
C SER A 126 -14.35 -23.34 -5.60
N VAL A 127 -15.39 -23.48 -4.78
CA VAL A 127 -15.31 -23.26 -3.34
C VAL A 127 -15.07 -24.58 -2.61
N GLY A 128 -14.14 -24.59 -1.66
CA GLY A 128 -13.89 -25.71 -0.77
C GLY A 128 -13.79 -25.27 0.69
N GLN A 129 -13.72 -26.24 1.60
CA GLN A 129 -13.70 -26.01 3.04
C GLN A 129 -12.61 -26.83 3.74
N PRO A 130 -12.07 -26.38 4.89
CA PRO A 130 -11.23 -27.23 5.72
C PRO A 130 -11.99 -28.49 6.17
N GLY A 131 -11.31 -29.63 6.21
CA GLY A 131 -11.90 -30.92 6.56
C GLY A 131 -10.95 -31.80 7.37
N ARG A 132 -11.35 -33.06 7.58
CA ARG A 132 -10.49 -34.06 8.24
C ARG A 132 -9.38 -34.56 7.31
N GLU A 133 -9.75 -34.89 6.07
CA GLU A 133 -8.85 -35.36 5.02
C GLU A 133 -8.78 -34.33 3.88
N THR A 134 -7.73 -34.42 3.06
CA THR A 134 -7.61 -33.62 1.83
C THR A 134 -8.20 -34.40 0.66
N ARG A 135 -9.27 -33.88 0.04
CA ARG A 135 -9.89 -34.44 -1.17
C ARG A 135 -10.26 -33.33 -2.14
N LEU A 136 -9.77 -33.40 -3.37
CA LEU A 136 -9.94 -32.36 -4.38
C LEU A 136 -10.47 -32.99 -5.68
N SER A 137 -11.79 -33.13 -5.76
CA SER A 137 -12.49 -33.77 -6.87
C SER A 137 -13.52 -32.83 -7.51
N LEU A 138 -13.35 -32.58 -8.80
CA LEU A 138 -14.25 -31.78 -9.63
C LEU A 138 -15.40 -32.64 -10.17
N GLN A 139 -16.56 -32.02 -10.41
CA GLN A 139 -17.59 -32.61 -11.27
C GLN A 139 -17.15 -32.60 -12.75
N GLY A 140 -17.86 -33.34 -13.60
CA GLY A 140 -17.64 -33.32 -15.05
C GLY A 140 -18.00 -31.97 -15.68
N ARG A 141 -17.47 -31.71 -16.87
CA ARG A 141 -17.65 -30.45 -17.62
C ARG A 141 -19.11 -30.12 -17.90
N GLU A 142 -19.98 -31.12 -17.98
CA GLU A 142 -21.43 -30.96 -18.14
C GLU A 142 -22.10 -30.20 -16.99
N ALA A 143 -21.49 -30.20 -15.80
CA ALA A 143 -21.99 -29.49 -14.63
C ALA A 143 -21.40 -28.07 -14.49
N TYR A 144 -20.48 -27.66 -15.36
CA TYR A 144 -19.82 -26.36 -15.22
C TYR A 144 -20.80 -25.23 -15.48
N GLN A 145 -20.68 -24.19 -14.65
CA GLN A 145 -21.55 -23.02 -14.70
C GLN A 145 -20.74 -21.82 -15.18
N ARG A 146 -21.43 -20.87 -15.79
CA ARG A 146 -20.80 -19.63 -16.26
C ARG A 146 -21.68 -18.44 -15.92
N GLN A 147 -21.02 -17.29 -15.82
CA GLN A 147 -21.67 -16.01 -15.73
C GLN A 147 -21.15 -15.12 -16.85
N THR A 148 -22.04 -14.70 -17.75
CA THR A 148 -21.72 -13.88 -18.92
C THR A 148 -22.27 -12.48 -18.73
N ARG A 149 -21.43 -11.47 -18.92
CA ARG A 149 -21.81 -10.05 -18.92
C ARG A 149 -21.24 -9.34 -20.14
N LEU A 150 -21.78 -8.18 -20.47
CA LEU A 150 -21.10 -7.29 -21.42
C LEU A 150 -19.73 -6.88 -20.87
N ASP A 151 -18.75 -6.74 -21.75
CA ASP A 151 -17.46 -6.17 -21.39
C ASP A 151 -17.67 -4.75 -20.83
N MET A 152 -17.06 -4.46 -19.68
CA MET A 152 -17.28 -3.19 -18.98
C MET A 152 -16.84 -1.97 -19.78
N ASP A 153 -15.81 -2.08 -20.62
CA ASP A 153 -15.35 -0.99 -21.48
C ASP A 153 -16.35 -0.74 -22.62
N TYR A 154 -16.90 -1.82 -23.18
CA TYR A 154 -17.98 -1.73 -24.16
C TYR A 154 -19.26 -1.18 -23.55
N LEU A 155 -19.68 -1.66 -22.37
CA LEU A 155 -20.84 -1.13 -21.66
C LEU A 155 -20.67 0.36 -21.37
N ALA A 156 -19.51 0.79 -20.85
CA ALA A 156 -19.23 2.21 -20.64
C ALA A 156 -19.36 3.03 -21.94
N SER A 157 -18.81 2.52 -23.04
CA SER A 157 -18.89 3.17 -24.36
C SER A 157 -20.33 3.24 -24.87
N LEU A 158 -21.11 2.17 -24.68
CA LEU A 158 -22.52 2.08 -25.03
C LEU A 158 -23.35 3.11 -24.24
N LEU A 159 -23.19 3.19 -22.91
CA LEU A 159 -23.91 4.16 -22.10
C LEU A 159 -23.54 5.61 -22.47
N ASN A 160 -22.25 5.88 -22.72
CA ASN A 160 -21.78 7.18 -23.18
C ASN A 160 -22.33 7.55 -24.57
N ALA A 161 -22.47 6.58 -25.48
CA ALA A 161 -23.05 6.81 -26.80
C ALA A 161 -24.55 7.13 -26.71
N LEU A 162 -25.27 6.39 -25.86
CA LEU A 162 -26.69 6.65 -25.58
C LEU A 162 -26.90 8.07 -25.02
N GLN A 163 -26.04 8.52 -24.09
CA GLN A 163 -26.08 9.90 -23.56
C GLN A 163 -25.90 10.99 -24.63
N ARG A 164 -25.26 10.68 -25.76
CA ARG A 164 -25.05 11.66 -26.84
C ARG A 164 -26.22 11.70 -27.84
N GLN A 165 -27.17 10.77 -27.78
CA GLN A 165 -28.28 10.65 -28.73
C GLN A 165 -29.60 11.20 -28.16
N GLY A 166 -30.23 12.13 -28.90
CA GLY A 166 -31.65 12.48 -28.75
C GLY A 166 -32.10 12.90 -27.34
N GLU A 167 -33.24 12.39 -26.89
CA GLU A 167 -33.89 12.69 -25.60
C GLU A 167 -33.19 12.06 -24.37
N VAL A 168 -32.16 11.23 -24.58
CA VAL A 168 -31.28 10.68 -23.51
C VAL A 168 -30.19 11.68 -23.11
N ARG A 169 -30.04 12.79 -23.86
CA ARG A 169 -29.06 13.87 -23.62
C ARG A 169 -29.19 14.54 -22.26
N HIS A 170 -30.36 14.44 -21.65
CA HIS A 170 -30.59 14.76 -20.24
C HIS A 170 -30.72 13.45 -19.47
N PRO A 171 -29.60 12.84 -19.03
CA PRO A 171 -29.65 11.65 -18.19
C PRO A 171 -30.56 11.90 -16.99
N PRO A 172 -31.16 10.84 -16.42
CA PRO A 172 -32.20 10.99 -15.44
C PRO A 172 -31.75 11.76 -14.19
N ARG A 173 -30.45 11.77 -13.87
CA ARG A 173 -29.84 12.52 -12.76
C ARG A 173 -28.37 12.85 -12.99
N TYR A 174 -27.94 13.97 -12.41
CA TYR A 174 -26.56 14.41 -12.30
C TYR A 174 -26.12 14.49 -10.84
N LEU A 175 -24.85 14.17 -10.61
CA LEU A 175 -24.19 14.15 -9.30
C LEU A 175 -22.96 15.05 -9.33
N PRO A 176 -22.54 15.65 -8.20
CA PRO A 176 -21.22 16.24 -8.08
C PRO A 176 -20.13 15.22 -8.40
N ASN A 177 -19.07 15.66 -9.08
CA ASN A 177 -17.89 14.84 -9.32
C ASN A 177 -17.29 14.38 -7.98
N SER A 178 -17.12 13.06 -7.80
CA SER A 178 -16.66 12.47 -6.53
C SER A 178 -15.19 12.79 -6.19
N SER A 179 -14.43 13.33 -7.14
CA SER A 179 -13.07 13.85 -6.90
C SER A 179 -13.05 15.32 -6.46
N LEU A 180 -14.21 16.00 -6.40
CA LEU A 180 -14.31 17.42 -6.13
C LEU A 180 -13.98 17.75 -4.67
N TYR A 181 -13.10 18.73 -4.48
CA TYR A 181 -12.75 19.30 -3.18
C TYR A 181 -12.52 20.81 -3.27
N ARG A 182 -12.79 21.51 -2.17
CA ARG A 182 -12.61 22.97 -2.09
C ARG A 182 -11.23 23.29 -1.53
N ILE A 183 -10.50 24.17 -2.21
CA ILE A 183 -9.21 24.68 -1.74
C ILE A 183 -8.93 26.08 -2.28
N ALA A 184 -8.39 26.97 -1.43
CA ALA A 184 -7.99 28.34 -1.80
C ALA A 184 -9.06 29.12 -2.59
N GLY A 185 -10.33 29.05 -2.20
CA GLY A 185 -11.43 29.75 -2.87
C GLY A 185 -11.88 29.15 -4.21
N ARG A 186 -11.39 27.97 -4.58
CA ARG A 186 -11.74 27.25 -5.81
C ARG A 186 -12.21 25.83 -5.50
N PHE A 187 -12.96 25.24 -6.42
CA PHE A 187 -13.17 23.80 -6.46
C PHE A 187 -12.16 23.18 -7.41
N ARG A 188 -11.40 22.20 -6.92
CA ARG A 188 -10.52 21.36 -7.74
C ARG A 188 -11.15 19.99 -7.89
N TYR A 189 -10.96 19.38 -9.05
CA TYR A 189 -11.49 18.06 -9.38
C TYR A 189 -10.69 17.46 -10.53
N VAL A 190 -10.84 16.15 -10.72
CA VAL A 190 -10.20 15.43 -11.82
C VAL A 190 -11.16 15.38 -12.99
N GLU A 191 -10.73 15.96 -14.10
CA GLU A 191 -11.34 15.77 -15.42
C GLU A 191 -10.77 14.53 -16.08
N SER A 192 -11.62 13.84 -16.81
CA SER A 192 -11.24 12.72 -17.63
C SER A 192 -11.47 13.04 -19.11
N SER A 193 -10.43 12.87 -19.91
CA SER A 193 -10.51 12.96 -21.37
C SER A 193 -10.18 11.61 -21.99
N GLN A 194 -10.84 11.28 -23.10
CA GLN A 194 -10.60 10.06 -23.83
C GLN A 194 -9.59 10.33 -24.96
N GLN A 195 -8.39 9.76 -24.87
CA GLN A 195 -7.36 9.82 -25.90
C GLN A 195 -7.20 8.42 -26.51
N GLY A 196 -7.99 8.12 -27.54
CA GLY A 196 -8.03 6.77 -28.12
C GLY A 196 -8.59 5.74 -27.13
N ALA A 197 -7.81 4.68 -26.85
CA ALA A 197 -8.17 3.62 -25.91
C ALA A 197 -7.84 3.94 -24.43
N GLU A 198 -7.14 5.05 -24.16
CA GLU A 198 -6.70 5.42 -22.81
C GLU A 198 -7.46 6.66 -22.31
N ARG A 199 -7.72 6.71 -21.00
CA ARG A 199 -8.31 7.87 -20.32
C ARG A 199 -7.17 8.67 -19.69
N ALA A 200 -6.97 9.88 -20.16
CA ALA A 200 -6.04 10.82 -19.54
C ALA A 200 -6.78 11.59 -18.45
N TYR A 201 -6.16 11.69 -17.28
CA TYR A 201 -6.67 12.49 -16.18
C TYR A 201 -5.93 13.83 -16.11
N SER A 202 -6.66 14.90 -15.89
CA SER A 202 -6.11 16.23 -15.64
C SER A 202 -6.78 16.85 -14.43
N LEU A 203 -6.01 17.54 -13.59
CA LEU A 203 -6.56 18.31 -12.49
C LEU A 203 -7.09 19.63 -13.05
N ALA A 204 -8.38 19.88 -12.87
CA ALA A 204 -9.07 21.10 -13.28
C ALA A 204 -9.49 21.91 -12.05
N SER A 205 -9.81 23.20 -12.26
CA SER A 205 -10.31 24.06 -11.18
C SER A 205 -11.29 25.12 -11.65
N VAL A 206 -12.38 25.29 -10.90
CA VAL A 206 -13.39 26.34 -11.09
C VAL A 206 -13.48 27.22 -9.85
N GLU A 207 -13.90 28.47 -10.03
CA GLU A 207 -14.11 29.39 -8.90
C GLU A 207 -15.25 28.94 -8.00
N ALA A 208 -15.10 29.06 -6.67
CA ALA A 208 -16.15 28.70 -5.73
C ALA A 208 -17.11 29.89 -5.55
N THR A 209 -18.20 29.91 -6.32
CA THR A 209 -19.25 30.93 -6.24
C THR A 209 -20.46 30.45 -5.42
N PRO A 210 -21.25 31.36 -4.81
CA PRO A 210 -22.42 30.97 -4.01
C PRO A 210 -23.47 30.17 -4.80
N TYR A 211 -23.64 30.46 -6.09
CA TYR A 211 -24.58 29.73 -6.96
C TYR A 211 -24.06 28.34 -7.35
N LEU A 212 -22.75 28.19 -7.58
CA LEU A 212 -22.16 26.85 -7.79
C LEU A 212 -22.29 25.98 -6.53
N GLU A 213 -22.01 26.53 -5.35
CA GLU A 213 -22.17 25.82 -4.07
C GLU A 213 -23.61 25.35 -3.88
N PHE A 214 -24.59 26.17 -4.24
CA PHE A 214 -26.00 25.81 -4.19
C PHE A 214 -26.34 24.65 -5.12
N VAL A 215 -25.90 24.71 -6.38
CA VAL A 215 -26.12 23.64 -7.37
C VAL A 215 -25.50 22.32 -6.89
N LEU A 216 -24.26 22.37 -6.38
CA LEU A 216 -23.57 21.18 -5.87
C LEU A 216 -24.29 20.54 -4.68
N GLU A 217 -24.79 21.35 -3.72
CA GLU A 217 -25.55 20.82 -2.58
C GLU A 217 -26.89 20.23 -3.03
N ARG A 218 -27.57 20.88 -3.99
CA ARG A 218 -28.85 20.38 -4.53
C ARG A 218 -28.67 19.07 -5.30
N ALA A 219 -27.56 18.90 -6.00
CA ALA A 219 -27.22 17.71 -6.78
C ALA A 219 -26.65 16.56 -5.92
N ARG A 220 -26.40 16.75 -4.61
CA ARG A 220 -25.69 15.78 -3.75
C ARG A 220 -26.33 14.38 -3.70
N GLN A 221 -27.64 14.28 -3.89
CA GLN A 221 -28.39 13.02 -3.94
C GLN A 221 -28.83 12.62 -5.36
N GLY A 222 -28.30 13.30 -6.37
CA GLY A 222 -28.73 13.19 -7.75
C GLY A 222 -29.94 14.08 -8.04
N ALA A 223 -29.83 14.95 -9.04
CA ALA A 223 -30.91 15.83 -9.47
C ALA A 223 -31.00 15.90 -11.01
N ARG A 224 -32.19 16.12 -11.54
CA ARG A 224 -32.39 16.37 -12.98
C ARG A 224 -31.87 17.74 -13.38
N ARG A 225 -31.52 17.91 -14.65
CA ARG A 225 -31.12 19.20 -15.21
C ARG A 225 -32.18 20.26 -14.93
N GLU A 226 -33.44 19.94 -15.21
CA GLU A 226 -34.57 20.87 -15.09
C GLU A 226 -34.82 21.25 -13.63
N GLU A 227 -34.65 20.30 -12.70
CA GLU A 227 -34.78 20.54 -11.25
C GLU A 227 -33.69 21.49 -10.74
N LEU A 228 -32.46 21.34 -11.22
CA LEU A 228 -31.34 22.21 -10.87
C LEU A 228 -31.52 23.62 -11.45
N ALA A 229 -31.90 23.70 -12.73
CA ALA A 229 -32.13 24.98 -13.41
C ALA A 229 -33.28 25.76 -12.78
N GLN A 230 -34.41 25.10 -12.49
CA GLN A 230 -35.55 25.72 -11.82
C GLN A 230 -35.19 26.22 -10.42
N ALA A 231 -34.53 25.39 -9.61
CA ALA A 231 -34.14 25.77 -8.25
C ALA A 231 -33.14 26.93 -8.24
N LEU A 232 -32.24 27.01 -9.23
CA LEU A 232 -31.28 28.10 -9.36
C LEU A 232 -31.95 29.41 -9.77
N ALA A 233 -32.85 29.36 -10.77
CA ALA A 233 -33.62 30.53 -11.21
C ALA A 233 -34.50 31.11 -10.09
N GLU A 234 -35.14 30.24 -9.29
CA GLU A 234 -35.95 30.66 -8.13
C GLU A 234 -35.13 31.32 -7.02
N ARG A 235 -33.88 30.90 -6.84
CA ARG A 235 -32.99 31.42 -5.79
C ARG A 235 -32.44 32.81 -6.12
N GLU A 236 -31.96 33.00 -7.35
CA GLU A 236 -31.32 34.25 -7.76
C GLU A 236 -32.37 35.31 -8.15
N GLY A 237 -33.52 34.90 -8.69
CA GLY A 237 -34.70 35.75 -8.91
C GLY A 237 -34.59 36.69 -10.12
N ASP A 238 -33.39 36.93 -10.63
CA ASP A 238 -33.07 37.73 -11.82
C ASP A 238 -32.56 36.91 -13.02
N VAL A 239 -32.41 35.59 -12.86
CA VAL A 239 -31.97 34.65 -13.91
C VAL A 239 -33.15 33.83 -14.44
N SER A 240 -33.26 33.70 -15.76
CA SER A 240 -34.28 32.84 -16.37
C SER A 240 -33.93 31.35 -16.23
N VAL A 241 -34.94 30.48 -16.25
CA VAL A 241 -34.75 29.01 -16.21
C VAL A 241 -33.89 28.53 -17.39
N THR A 242 -33.96 29.22 -18.54
CA THR A 242 -33.14 28.92 -19.72
C THR A 242 -31.67 29.19 -19.47
N GLU A 243 -31.32 30.39 -18.97
CA GLU A 243 -29.93 30.76 -18.64
C GLU A 243 -29.37 29.87 -17.53
N ALA A 244 -30.17 29.57 -16.50
CA ALA A 244 -29.80 28.60 -15.47
C ALA A 244 -29.52 27.22 -16.08
N GLY A 245 -30.34 26.79 -17.04
CA GLY A 245 -30.15 25.52 -17.77
C GLY A 245 -28.85 25.47 -18.58
N GLU A 246 -28.50 26.56 -19.27
CA GLU A 246 -27.22 26.67 -20.01
C GLU A 246 -26.01 26.57 -19.07
N TYR A 247 -26.10 27.21 -17.89
CA TYR A 247 -25.07 27.10 -16.87
C TYR A 247 -24.92 25.66 -16.32
N ILE A 248 -26.03 24.94 -16.10
CA ILE A 248 -25.97 23.52 -15.71
C ILE A 248 -25.31 22.68 -16.81
N ASP A 249 -25.62 22.94 -18.08
CA ASP A 249 -25.02 22.23 -19.22
C ASP A 249 -23.50 22.50 -19.33
N GLU A 250 -23.05 23.71 -18.98
CA GLU A 250 -21.62 24.05 -18.86
C GLU A 250 -20.95 23.25 -17.72
N LEU A 251 -21.57 23.18 -16.53
CA LEU A 251 -21.04 22.39 -15.41
C LEU A 251 -20.93 20.90 -15.73
N VAL A 252 -21.85 20.38 -16.53
CA VAL A 252 -21.81 19.00 -17.04
C VAL A 252 -20.67 18.82 -18.04
N THR A 253 -20.50 19.77 -18.97
CA THR A 253 -19.43 19.76 -19.97
C THR A 253 -18.05 19.79 -19.32
N LEU A 254 -17.88 20.62 -18.29
CA LEU A 254 -16.69 20.71 -17.46
C LEU A 254 -16.53 19.53 -16.49
N GLN A 255 -17.46 18.56 -16.45
CA GLN A 255 -17.44 17.42 -15.52
C GLN A 255 -17.43 17.80 -14.03
N VAL A 256 -17.89 19.01 -13.68
CA VAL A 256 -18.18 19.42 -12.30
C VAL A 256 -19.40 18.64 -11.80
N LEU A 257 -20.41 18.54 -12.66
CA LEU A 257 -21.51 17.60 -12.55
C LEU A 257 -21.26 16.43 -13.50
N VAL A 258 -21.40 15.20 -12.99
CA VAL A 258 -21.24 13.97 -13.75
C VAL A 258 -22.57 13.23 -13.83
N SER A 259 -22.83 12.58 -14.96
CA SER A 259 -24.04 11.80 -15.12
C SER A 259 -24.03 10.58 -14.20
N GLU A 260 -25.18 10.30 -13.58
CA GLU A 260 -25.38 9.03 -12.86
C GLU A 260 -25.42 7.82 -13.80
N PHE A 261 -25.68 8.04 -15.10
CA PHE A 261 -25.82 7.01 -16.12
C PHE A 261 -24.44 6.50 -16.60
N ALA A 262 -23.70 5.86 -15.69
CA ALA A 262 -22.41 5.25 -15.93
C ALA A 262 -22.31 3.88 -15.23
N PRO A 263 -21.45 2.95 -15.68
CA PRO A 263 -21.37 1.63 -15.08
C PRO A 263 -20.86 1.68 -13.63
N ALA A 264 -21.56 1.02 -12.72
CA ALA A 264 -21.15 0.87 -11.32
C ALA A 264 -20.36 -0.44 -11.13
N VAL A 265 -19.14 -0.35 -10.61
CA VAL A 265 -18.25 -1.53 -10.41
C VAL A 265 -18.52 -2.29 -9.10
N THR A 266 -19.29 -1.72 -8.18
CA THR A 266 -19.73 -2.42 -6.95
C THR A 266 -21.15 -2.97 -7.05
N GLN A 267 -21.72 -3.00 -8.26
CA GLN A 267 -23.00 -3.64 -8.55
C GLN A 267 -22.80 -5.04 -9.16
N PRO A 268 -23.61 -6.05 -8.78
CA PRO A 268 -23.53 -7.39 -9.36
C PRO A 268 -23.82 -7.42 -10.87
N ASP A 269 -24.79 -6.62 -11.33
CA ASP A 269 -25.25 -6.58 -12.72
C ASP A 269 -25.41 -5.12 -13.19
N PRO A 270 -24.32 -4.50 -13.71
CA PRO A 270 -24.36 -3.11 -14.18
C PRO A 270 -25.29 -2.90 -15.39
N LEU A 271 -25.57 -3.95 -16.17
CA LEU A 271 -26.48 -3.85 -17.32
C LEU A 271 -27.93 -3.74 -16.85
N ARG A 272 -28.33 -4.54 -15.87
CA ARG A 272 -29.68 -4.47 -15.26
C ARG A 272 -29.99 -3.08 -14.71
N GLU A 273 -29.00 -2.45 -14.09
CA GLU A 273 -29.15 -1.11 -13.55
C GLU A 273 -29.38 -0.07 -14.65
N ALA A 274 -28.60 -0.13 -15.74
CA ALA A 274 -28.80 0.74 -16.89
C ALA A 274 -30.20 0.56 -17.51
N ILE A 275 -30.70 -0.68 -17.57
CA ILE A 275 -32.07 -0.98 -18.01
C ILE A 275 -33.10 -0.31 -17.10
N THR A 276 -32.95 -0.43 -15.77
CA THR A 276 -33.87 0.20 -14.82
C THR A 276 -33.87 1.72 -14.94
N GLN A 277 -32.70 2.34 -15.13
CA GLN A 277 -32.59 3.79 -15.30
C GLN A 277 -33.26 4.27 -16.59
N LEU A 278 -33.03 3.60 -17.72
CA LEU A 278 -33.70 3.94 -18.99
C LEU A 278 -35.20 3.60 -18.97
N GLY A 279 -35.62 2.56 -18.25
CA GLY A 279 -37.03 2.20 -18.12
C GLY A 279 -37.83 3.20 -17.29
N SER A 280 -37.17 4.04 -16.49
CA SER A 280 -37.82 5.05 -15.63
C SER A 280 -38.43 6.23 -16.41
N HIS A 281 -38.15 6.35 -17.71
CA HIS A 281 -38.66 7.43 -18.55
C HIS A 281 -39.26 6.90 -19.87
N PRO A 282 -40.44 7.38 -20.30
CA PRO A 282 -41.10 6.88 -21.52
C PRO A 282 -40.26 7.03 -22.79
N SER A 283 -39.50 8.11 -22.93
CA SER A 283 -38.66 8.37 -24.11
C SER A 283 -37.49 7.41 -24.30
N THR A 284 -37.04 6.79 -23.20
CA THR A 284 -35.89 5.88 -23.18
C THR A 284 -36.30 4.41 -23.06
N ALA A 285 -37.62 4.14 -23.01
CA ALA A 285 -38.18 2.80 -22.93
C ALA A 285 -37.81 1.89 -24.14
N PRO A 286 -37.71 2.36 -25.39
CA PRO A 286 -37.26 1.53 -26.50
C PRO A 286 -35.83 0.99 -26.32
N GLN A 287 -34.91 1.85 -25.86
CA GLN A 287 -33.52 1.49 -25.56
C GLN A 287 -33.46 0.52 -24.38
N ALA A 288 -34.26 0.74 -23.33
CA ALA A 288 -34.39 -0.19 -22.22
C ALA A 288 -34.85 -1.58 -22.69
N GLY A 289 -35.88 -1.64 -23.55
CA GLY A 289 -36.35 -2.89 -24.15
C GLY A 289 -35.31 -3.60 -25.01
N GLN A 290 -34.46 -2.85 -25.73
CA GLN A 290 -33.33 -3.42 -26.47
C GLN A 290 -32.31 -4.05 -25.53
N LEU A 291 -31.93 -3.35 -24.46
CA LEU A 291 -30.99 -3.87 -23.47
C LEU A 291 -31.56 -5.05 -22.68
N GLU A 292 -32.86 -5.10 -22.43
CA GLU A 292 -33.54 -6.25 -21.82
C GLU A 292 -33.43 -7.49 -22.71
N ARG A 293 -33.54 -7.33 -24.05
CA ARG A 293 -33.28 -8.44 -24.99
C ARG A 293 -31.84 -8.92 -24.92
N VAL A 294 -30.88 -8.00 -24.87
CA VAL A 294 -29.45 -8.34 -24.70
C VAL A 294 -29.25 -9.13 -23.40
N HIS A 295 -29.81 -8.64 -22.30
CA HIS A 295 -29.76 -9.33 -21.00
C HIS A 295 -30.32 -10.76 -21.10
N GLY A 296 -31.48 -10.94 -21.71
CA GLY A 296 -32.09 -12.25 -21.94
C GLY A 296 -31.23 -13.20 -22.79
N LEU A 297 -30.56 -12.69 -23.82
CA LEU A 297 -29.63 -13.48 -24.65
C LEU A 297 -28.39 -13.93 -23.86
N LEU A 298 -27.83 -13.07 -23.01
CA LEU A 298 -26.71 -13.41 -22.13
C LEU A 298 -27.13 -14.44 -21.06
N ALA A 299 -28.30 -14.28 -20.45
CA ALA A 299 -28.86 -15.26 -19.53
C ALA A 299 -29.13 -16.61 -20.21
N GLY A 300 -29.58 -16.60 -21.47
CA GLY A 300 -29.78 -17.82 -22.27
C GLY A 300 -28.47 -18.53 -22.65
N LEU A 301 -27.36 -17.79 -22.80
CA LEU A 301 -26.03 -18.36 -22.87
C LEU A 301 -25.71 -19.07 -21.55
N ASP A 302 -25.84 -18.40 -20.41
CA ASP A 302 -25.50 -18.96 -19.10
C ASP A 302 -26.30 -20.23 -18.77
N ALA A 303 -27.61 -20.22 -19.02
CA ALA A 303 -28.50 -21.36 -18.78
C ALA A 303 -28.19 -22.59 -19.66
N ALA A 304 -27.61 -22.38 -20.84
CA ALA A 304 -27.30 -23.47 -21.78
C ALA A 304 -25.94 -24.15 -21.52
N GLY A 305 -25.12 -23.61 -20.61
CA GLY A 305 -23.80 -24.16 -20.30
C GLY A 305 -22.76 -23.94 -21.41
N LEU A 306 -21.72 -24.76 -21.39
CA LEU A 306 -20.56 -24.68 -22.30
C LEU A 306 -20.86 -25.24 -23.70
N GLY A 307 -20.00 -24.91 -24.66
CA GLY A 307 -20.03 -25.42 -26.04
C GLY A 307 -21.02 -24.71 -26.94
N GLN A 308 -21.37 -23.45 -26.65
CA GLN A 308 -22.34 -22.73 -27.49
C GLN A 308 -21.74 -22.26 -28.82
N PRO A 309 -22.55 -22.26 -29.90
CA PRO A 309 -22.10 -21.85 -31.23
C PRO A 309 -21.94 -20.33 -31.34
N GLU A 310 -21.10 -19.91 -32.30
CA GLU A 310 -20.84 -18.49 -32.60
C GLU A 310 -22.12 -17.69 -32.89
N SER A 311 -23.13 -18.32 -33.50
CA SER A 311 -24.41 -17.68 -33.85
C SER A 311 -25.14 -17.07 -32.65
N ARG A 312 -24.96 -17.62 -31.43
CA ARG A 312 -25.55 -17.02 -30.22
C ARG A 312 -24.84 -15.74 -29.79
N TYR A 313 -23.52 -15.67 -29.95
CA TYR A 313 -22.75 -14.44 -29.71
C TYR A 313 -23.03 -13.39 -30.78
N GLN A 314 -23.18 -13.81 -32.03
CA GLN A 314 -23.62 -12.93 -33.12
C GLN A 314 -25.02 -12.38 -32.87
N ALA A 315 -25.96 -13.16 -32.32
CA ALA A 315 -27.27 -12.65 -31.93
C ALA A 315 -27.19 -11.54 -30.88
N VAL A 316 -26.29 -11.65 -29.89
CA VAL A 316 -26.00 -10.57 -28.94
C VAL A 316 -25.43 -9.35 -29.68
N ALA A 317 -24.45 -9.55 -30.56
CA ALA A 317 -23.80 -8.50 -31.33
C ALA A 317 -24.80 -7.71 -32.20
N SER A 318 -25.64 -8.41 -32.97
CA SER A 318 -26.70 -7.80 -33.79
C SER A 318 -27.72 -7.05 -32.95
N CYS A 319 -28.00 -7.52 -31.73
CA CYS A 319 -28.91 -6.83 -30.83
C CYS A 319 -28.31 -5.52 -30.29
N VAL A 320 -27.00 -5.44 -30.04
CA VAL A 320 -26.36 -4.19 -29.56
C VAL A 320 -26.00 -3.23 -30.69
N GLU A 321 -25.78 -3.72 -31.91
CA GLU A 321 -25.37 -2.95 -33.09
C GLU A 321 -26.32 -1.78 -33.42
N ALA A 322 -27.61 -1.95 -33.15
CA ALA A 322 -28.61 -0.90 -33.31
C ALA A 322 -28.41 0.31 -32.36
N LEU A 323 -27.68 0.15 -31.25
CA LEU A 323 -27.43 1.20 -30.27
C LEU A 323 -26.02 1.80 -30.42
N LEU A 324 -25.02 0.91 -30.52
CA LEU A 324 -23.64 1.24 -30.76
C LEU A 324 -22.98 0.06 -31.48
N PRO A 325 -22.29 0.26 -32.61
CA PRO A 325 -21.59 -0.83 -33.28
C PRO A 325 -20.71 -1.61 -32.30
N PRO A 326 -20.88 -2.94 -32.21
CA PRO A 326 -20.04 -3.73 -31.33
C PRO A 326 -18.59 -3.70 -31.81
N PRO A 327 -17.61 -3.81 -30.89
CA PRO A 327 -16.23 -4.09 -31.26
C PRO A 327 -16.13 -5.52 -31.82
N GLU A 328 -14.90 -6.02 -31.97
CA GLU A 328 -14.68 -7.46 -32.19
C GLU A 328 -15.43 -8.30 -31.14
N LEU A 329 -16.00 -9.44 -31.55
CA LEU A 329 -16.79 -10.32 -30.67
C LEU A 329 -16.06 -10.71 -29.37
N SER A 330 -14.73 -10.92 -29.43
CA SER A 330 -13.90 -11.20 -28.24
C SER A 330 -13.78 -10.05 -27.23
N ARG A 331 -14.33 -8.88 -27.55
CA ARG A 331 -14.42 -7.70 -26.68
C ARG A 331 -15.86 -7.33 -26.34
N LEU A 332 -16.85 -8.10 -26.80
CA LEU A 332 -18.26 -7.85 -26.54
C LEU A 332 -18.67 -8.33 -25.14
N VAL A 333 -18.17 -9.50 -24.74
CA VAL A 333 -18.56 -10.15 -23.49
C VAL A 333 -17.37 -10.46 -22.59
N GLN A 334 -17.63 -10.49 -21.29
CA GLN A 334 -16.75 -11.05 -20.27
C GLN A 334 -17.45 -12.25 -19.64
N VAL A 335 -16.72 -13.36 -19.53
CA VAL A 335 -17.20 -14.59 -18.90
C VAL A 335 -16.37 -14.93 -17.66
N ASP A 336 -17.03 -15.38 -16.60
CA ASP A 336 -16.44 -16.00 -15.42
C ASP A 336 -16.95 -17.46 -15.33
N LEU A 337 -16.02 -18.43 -15.24
CA LEU A 337 -16.32 -19.87 -15.18
C LEU A 337 -16.30 -20.38 -13.73
N PHE A 338 -17.31 -21.15 -13.36
CA PHE A 338 -17.46 -21.82 -12.08
C PHE A 338 -17.53 -23.33 -12.28
N LYS A 339 -16.72 -24.06 -11.52
CA LYS A 339 -16.55 -25.51 -11.66
C LYS A 339 -17.04 -26.19 -10.39
N PRO A 340 -18.26 -26.74 -10.36
CA PRO A 340 -18.74 -27.47 -9.20
C PRO A 340 -17.82 -28.64 -8.83
N VAL A 341 -17.81 -28.97 -7.54
CA VAL A 341 -16.98 -30.03 -6.96
C VAL A 341 -17.84 -31.17 -6.47
N VAL A 342 -17.31 -32.38 -6.57
CA VAL A 342 -17.85 -33.53 -5.82
C VAL A 342 -17.43 -33.37 -4.36
N GLU A 343 -16.15 -33.07 -4.15
CA GLU A 343 -15.60 -32.81 -2.83
C GLU A 343 -14.37 -31.89 -2.94
N ALA A 344 -14.30 -30.85 -2.12
CA ALA A 344 -13.15 -29.96 -2.02
C ALA A 344 -12.83 -29.68 -0.56
N THR A 345 -12.03 -30.55 0.04
CA THR A 345 -11.60 -30.49 1.44
C THR A 345 -10.08 -30.39 1.57
N LEU A 346 -9.60 -29.56 2.50
CA LEU A 346 -8.18 -29.52 2.90
C LEU A 346 -8.04 -30.08 4.32
N GLY A 347 -7.29 -31.17 4.45
CA GLY A 347 -7.06 -31.86 5.72
C GLY A 347 -6.13 -31.10 6.66
N ARG A 348 -6.10 -31.54 7.92
CA ARG A 348 -5.34 -30.91 9.00
C ARG A 348 -3.84 -30.75 8.68
N GLU A 349 -3.22 -31.77 8.10
CA GLU A 349 -1.78 -31.77 7.83
C GLU A 349 -1.38 -30.73 6.77
N VAL A 350 -2.20 -30.57 5.73
CA VAL A 350 -2.00 -29.53 4.71
C VAL A 350 -2.15 -28.15 5.33
N MET A 351 -3.15 -27.96 6.20
CA MET A 351 -3.36 -26.70 6.91
C MET A 351 -2.21 -26.37 7.88
N ASP A 352 -1.65 -27.36 8.57
CA ASP A 352 -0.48 -27.20 9.44
C ASP A 352 0.79 -26.87 8.62
N ALA A 353 0.97 -27.49 7.45
CA ALA A 353 2.05 -27.17 6.53
C ALA A 353 1.94 -25.75 5.96
N LEU A 354 0.73 -25.30 5.60
CA LEU A 354 0.45 -23.93 5.16
C LEU A 354 0.80 -22.91 6.25
N ARG A 355 0.36 -23.13 7.49
CA ARG A 355 0.71 -22.25 8.64
C ARG A 355 2.22 -22.18 8.86
N SER A 356 2.90 -23.33 8.78
CA SER A 356 4.36 -23.40 8.92
C SER A 356 5.08 -22.66 7.79
N ALA A 357 4.59 -22.78 6.56
CA ALA A 357 5.14 -22.07 5.41
C ALA A 357 4.93 -20.55 5.50
N VAL A 358 3.76 -20.09 5.97
CA VAL A 358 3.48 -18.67 6.25
C VAL A 358 4.45 -18.14 7.31
N ALA A 359 4.62 -18.86 8.42
CA ALA A 359 5.55 -18.47 9.49
C ALA A 359 7.01 -18.40 8.99
N LEU A 360 7.42 -19.37 8.16
CA LEU A 360 8.74 -19.38 7.54
C LEU A 360 8.94 -18.17 6.62
N LEU A 361 8.01 -17.91 5.70
CA LEU A 361 8.08 -16.75 4.79
C LEU A 361 8.08 -15.42 5.55
N HIS A 362 7.24 -15.30 6.58
CA HIS A 362 7.20 -14.12 7.44
C HIS A 362 8.55 -13.85 8.11
N ARG A 363 9.26 -14.90 8.52
CA ARG A 363 10.58 -14.82 9.15
C ARG A 363 11.70 -14.44 8.18
N ILE A 364 11.66 -14.91 6.92
CA ILE A 364 12.79 -14.77 5.98
C ILE A 364 12.58 -13.73 4.88
N THR A 365 11.35 -13.25 4.65
CA THR A 365 11.11 -12.25 3.59
C THR A 365 11.43 -10.84 4.10
N PRO A 366 12.37 -10.12 3.45
CA PRO A 366 12.67 -8.73 3.80
C PRO A 366 11.44 -7.83 3.66
N PRO A 367 11.28 -6.81 4.52
CA PRO A 367 10.16 -5.88 4.43
C PRO A 367 10.19 -5.14 3.09
N ARG A 368 9.03 -4.93 2.49
CA ARG A 368 8.91 -4.08 1.30
C ARG A 368 9.13 -2.62 1.70
N ARG A 369 9.67 -1.81 0.76
CA ARG A 369 9.74 -0.36 0.91
C ARG A 369 8.33 0.19 1.20
N ASN A 370 8.23 1.01 2.24
CA ASN A 370 6.99 1.67 2.61
C ASN A 370 6.83 2.97 1.78
N PRO A 371 5.91 3.02 0.80
CA PRO A 371 5.72 4.23 -0.01
C PRO A 371 5.21 5.42 0.81
N LEU A 372 4.58 5.17 1.96
CA LEU A 372 4.04 6.20 2.84
C LEU A 372 5.09 6.84 3.74
N GLN A 373 6.31 6.29 3.81
CA GLN A 373 7.33 6.77 4.74
C GLN A 373 7.74 8.22 4.44
N LYS A 374 8.09 8.51 3.18
CA LYS A 374 8.42 9.88 2.75
C LYS A 374 7.24 10.83 2.97
N PHE A 375 6.03 10.40 2.63
CA PHE A 375 4.82 11.19 2.87
C PHE A 375 4.67 11.55 4.35
N LYS A 376 4.88 10.60 5.28
CA LYS A 376 4.78 10.84 6.72
C LYS A 376 5.81 11.85 7.20
N GLU A 377 7.04 11.75 6.72
CA GLU A 377 8.12 12.68 7.04
C GLU A 377 7.79 14.10 6.55
N ASP A 378 7.35 14.23 5.29
CA ASP A 378 6.97 15.51 4.70
C ASP A 378 5.70 16.09 5.38
N PHE A 379 4.73 15.24 5.69
CA PHE A 379 3.51 15.60 6.42
C PHE A 379 3.84 16.12 7.82
N LEU A 380 4.66 15.39 8.59
CA LEU A 380 5.08 15.82 9.92
C LEU A 380 5.88 17.13 9.86
N ARG A 381 6.73 17.32 8.83
CA ARG A 381 7.50 18.56 8.64
C ARG A 381 6.59 19.77 8.40
N ARG A 382 5.48 19.61 7.68
CA ARG A 382 4.57 20.69 7.28
C ARG A 382 3.42 20.91 8.26
N TYR A 383 2.76 19.84 8.65
CA TYR A 383 1.49 19.84 9.37
C TYR A 383 1.61 19.27 10.78
N GLU A 384 2.75 18.67 11.14
CA GLU A 384 2.96 18.02 12.42
C GLU A 384 1.84 17.02 12.73
N GLN A 385 1.15 17.17 13.87
CA GLN A 385 0.07 16.27 14.31
C GLN A 385 -1.33 16.77 13.89
N GLN A 386 -1.41 17.78 13.01
CA GLN A 386 -2.69 18.33 12.57
C GLN A 386 -3.52 17.29 11.81
N GLU A 387 -4.84 17.42 11.94
CA GLU A 387 -5.79 16.74 11.07
C GLU A 387 -6.10 17.63 9.87
N VAL A 388 -5.63 17.22 8.70
CA VAL A 388 -5.70 17.98 7.46
C VAL A 388 -6.66 17.26 6.50
N PRO A 389 -7.50 17.97 5.72
CA PRO A 389 -8.28 17.33 4.67
C PRO A 389 -7.39 16.47 3.76
N LEU A 390 -7.80 15.23 3.46
CA LEU A 390 -6.98 14.30 2.69
C LEU A 390 -6.59 14.88 1.32
N ALA A 391 -7.55 15.49 0.63
CA ALA A 391 -7.31 16.12 -0.66
C ALA A 391 -6.32 17.28 -0.58
N GLU A 392 -6.35 18.09 0.48
CA GLU A 392 -5.38 19.18 0.71
C GLU A 392 -3.98 18.64 0.95
N ALA A 393 -3.83 17.62 1.81
CA ALA A 393 -2.53 17.05 2.11
C ALA A 393 -1.85 16.42 0.87
N LEU A 394 -2.64 15.82 -0.03
CA LEU A 394 -2.16 15.17 -1.24
C LEU A 394 -2.07 16.09 -2.46
N ASP A 395 -2.59 17.31 -2.39
CA ASP A 395 -2.49 18.29 -3.47
C ASP A 395 -1.04 18.77 -3.62
N GLU A 396 -0.55 18.86 -4.86
CA GLU A 396 0.86 19.16 -5.15
C GLU A 396 1.21 20.64 -4.96
N ASP A 397 0.24 21.56 -5.07
CA ASP A 397 0.51 23.00 -4.97
C ASP A 397 0.50 23.50 -3.52
N VAL A 398 -0.42 22.95 -2.73
CA VAL A 398 -0.73 23.43 -1.37
C VAL A 398 -0.40 22.41 -0.29
N GLY A 399 -0.24 21.13 -0.66
CA GLY A 399 -0.03 20.01 0.23
C GLY A 399 1.43 19.61 0.39
N VAL A 400 1.63 18.32 0.64
CA VAL A 400 2.94 17.65 0.56
C VAL A 400 3.06 16.76 -0.69
N GLY A 401 1.95 16.46 -1.36
CA GLY A 401 1.89 15.52 -2.47
C GLY A 401 2.15 14.06 -2.03
N PHE A 402 1.87 13.08 -2.88
CA PHE A 402 2.17 11.67 -2.60
C PHE A 402 2.82 10.98 -3.79
N GLU A 403 4.06 10.54 -3.60
CA GLU A 403 4.89 10.00 -4.69
C GLU A 403 4.79 10.90 -5.91
N ALA A 404 5.09 12.20 -5.70
CA ALA A 404 5.15 13.19 -6.77
C ALA A 404 5.83 12.51 -7.95
N ALA A 405 5.12 12.41 -9.08
CA ALA A 405 5.64 11.69 -10.21
C ALA A 405 6.81 12.53 -10.70
N SER A 406 8.00 12.21 -10.20
CA SER A 406 9.19 13.07 -10.23
C SER A 406 9.85 13.05 -11.61
N GLY A 407 9.08 12.63 -12.62
CA GLY A 407 9.45 12.56 -14.02
C GLY A 407 8.73 13.65 -14.81
N PRO A 408 9.30 14.10 -15.94
CA PRO A 408 8.67 15.09 -16.81
C PRO A 408 7.28 14.70 -17.33
N GLU A 409 6.94 13.39 -17.29
CA GLU A 409 5.63 12.82 -17.65
C GLU A 409 4.47 13.26 -16.75
N ALA A 410 4.75 13.65 -15.51
CA ALA A 410 3.75 14.15 -14.57
C ALA A 410 3.55 15.66 -14.62
N SER A 411 4.42 16.34 -15.36
CA SER A 411 4.30 17.77 -15.53
C SER A 411 3.02 18.07 -16.29
N CYS A 412 2.20 18.98 -15.77
CA CYS A 412 1.09 19.58 -16.52
C CYS A 412 1.57 20.40 -17.74
N SER A 413 2.88 20.46 -18.01
CA SER A 413 3.45 21.15 -19.16
C SER A 413 3.00 20.50 -20.47
N PRO A 414 2.27 21.24 -21.34
CA PRO A 414 1.88 20.75 -22.66
C PRO A 414 3.08 20.33 -23.52
N LEU A 415 4.25 20.92 -23.29
CA LEU A 415 5.49 20.62 -24.01
C LEU A 415 6.04 19.21 -23.72
N LEU A 416 5.82 18.72 -22.50
CA LEU A 416 6.32 17.42 -22.03
C LEU A 416 5.27 16.31 -22.22
N LYS A 417 4.06 16.67 -22.63
CA LYS A 417 2.95 15.74 -22.85
C LYS A 417 3.28 14.75 -23.97
N GLY A 418 3.27 13.46 -23.64
CA GLY A 418 3.55 12.36 -24.58
C GLY A 418 5.03 11.96 -24.69
N LEU A 419 5.93 12.63 -23.97
CA LEU A 419 7.34 12.23 -23.87
C LEU A 419 7.52 11.28 -22.70
N VAL A 420 7.92 10.04 -23.00
CA VAL A 420 8.27 9.04 -21.98
C VAL A 420 9.73 9.24 -21.61
N PHE A 421 9.99 9.61 -20.37
CA PHE A 421 11.34 9.70 -19.83
C PHE A 421 11.65 8.43 -19.06
N PRO A 422 12.85 7.85 -19.21
CA PRO A 422 13.23 6.73 -18.36
C PRO A 422 13.14 7.18 -16.90
N GLY A 423 12.21 6.61 -16.15
CA GLY A 423 12.05 6.88 -14.73
C GLY A 423 13.36 6.62 -13.99
N ALA A 424 13.49 7.19 -12.78
CA ALA A 424 14.59 6.81 -11.89
C ALA A 424 14.65 5.27 -11.84
N PRO A 425 15.83 4.66 -12.03
CA PRO A 425 15.94 3.21 -12.09
C PRO A 425 15.26 2.62 -10.85
N GLU A 426 14.37 1.65 -11.05
CA GLU A 426 13.82 0.86 -9.95
C GLU A 426 14.97 0.45 -9.03
N ASP A 427 14.78 0.63 -7.72
CA ASP A 427 15.79 0.40 -6.68
C ASP A 427 16.58 -0.88 -7.02
N THR A 428 17.84 -0.72 -7.41
CA THR A 428 18.70 -1.86 -7.76
C THR A 428 18.81 -2.70 -6.49
N PRO A 429 18.50 -4.01 -6.52
CA PRO A 429 18.49 -4.81 -5.31
C PRO A 429 19.85 -4.73 -4.62
N GLU A 430 19.88 -4.18 -3.41
CA GLU A 430 21.11 -4.00 -2.65
C GLU A 430 21.74 -5.37 -2.34
N TRP A 431 23.05 -5.47 -2.56
CA TRP A 431 23.81 -6.66 -2.18
C TRP A 431 23.87 -6.74 -0.65
N SER A 432 23.39 -7.85 -0.08
CA SER A 432 23.30 -8.05 1.37
C SER A 432 24.07 -9.31 1.81
N ARG A 433 24.29 -9.47 3.12
CA ARG A 433 24.86 -10.71 3.69
C ARG A 433 24.04 -11.96 3.36
N ALA A 434 22.72 -11.81 3.22
CA ALA A 434 21.86 -12.88 2.74
C ALA A 434 22.19 -13.23 1.27
N GLY A 435 22.53 -12.22 0.45
CA GLY A 435 23.03 -12.42 -0.91
C GLY A 435 24.32 -13.23 -0.97
N ASP A 436 25.29 -12.97 -0.08
CA ASP A 436 26.53 -13.75 0.02
C ASP A 436 26.25 -15.22 0.31
N LEU A 437 25.42 -15.50 1.34
CA LEU A 437 25.02 -16.87 1.69
C LEU A 437 24.33 -17.57 0.52
N LEU A 438 23.35 -16.93 -0.11
CA LEU A 438 22.62 -17.53 -1.22
C LEU A 438 23.54 -17.80 -2.40
N LEU A 439 24.49 -16.91 -2.70
CA LEU A 439 25.46 -17.12 -3.76
C LEU A 439 26.29 -18.39 -3.49
N ASP A 440 26.82 -18.54 -2.29
CA ASP A 440 27.63 -19.70 -1.90
C ASP A 440 26.83 -21.00 -1.99
N ARG A 441 25.60 -21.01 -1.47
CA ARG A 441 24.73 -22.20 -1.49
C ARG A 441 24.31 -22.56 -2.92
N VAL A 442 23.98 -21.58 -3.76
CA VAL A 442 23.69 -21.80 -5.18
C VAL A 442 24.91 -22.38 -5.90
N GLN A 443 26.11 -21.84 -5.67
CA GLN A 443 27.34 -22.38 -6.27
C GLN A 443 27.62 -23.83 -5.87
N GLN A 444 27.38 -24.20 -4.61
CA GLN A 444 27.54 -25.58 -4.14
C GLN A 444 26.58 -26.54 -4.87
N VAL A 445 25.31 -26.16 -4.99
CA VAL A 445 24.30 -26.97 -5.70
C VAL A 445 24.66 -27.12 -7.18
N VAL A 446 25.06 -26.03 -7.84
CA VAL A 446 25.44 -26.04 -9.26
C VAL A 446 26.69 -26.89 -9.50
N ARG A 447 27.72 -26.79 -8.65
CA ARG A 447 28.95 -27.61 -8.77
C ARG A 447 28.68 -29.10 -8.59
N ALA A 448 27.71 -29.45 -7.76
CA ALA A 448 27.28 -30.84 -7.57
C ALA A 448 26.35 -31.36 -8.69
N GLY A 449 26.01 -30.53 -9.69
CA GLY A 449 25.03 -30.87 -10.72
C GLY A 449 23.59 -30.97 -10.20
N GLY A 450 23.35 -30.47 -8.98
CA GLY A 450 22.04 -30.49 -8.34
C GLY A 450 21.11 -29.41 -8.88
N ARG A 451 19.80 -29.61 -8.69
CA ARG A 451 18.75 -28.64 -9.05
C ARG A 451 17.91 -28.17 -7.86
N VAL A 452 18.19 -28.70 -6.68
CA VAL A 452 17.44 -28.44 -5.46
C VAL A 452 18.41 -27.90 -4.41
N LEU A 453 18.07 -26.76 -3.85
CA LEU A 453 18.71 -26.15 -2.71
C LEU A 453 17.79 -26.38 -1.49
N GLU A 454 18.23 -27.27 -0.61
CA GLU A 454 17.56 -27.51 0.67
C GLU A 454 18.12 -26.55 1.72
N LEU A 455 17.22 -25.76 2.30
CA LEU A 455 17.55 -24.83 3.37
C LEU A 455 17.67 -25.59 4.69
N THR A 456 18.84 -25.46 5.31
CA THR A 456 19.07 -25.95 6.67
C THR A 456 18.56 -24.94 7.70
N ASP A 457 18.42 -25.35 8.96
CA ASP A 457 18.05 -24.43 10.05
C ASP A 457 19.03 -23.26 10.19
N LYS A 458 20.33 -23.51 9.93
CA LYS A 458 21.36 -22.47 9.91
C LYS A 458 21.16 -21.47 8.77
N ASP A 459 20.76 -21.95 7.59
CA ASP A 459 20.45 -21.08 6.46
C ASP A 459 19.23 -20.19 6.79
N ILE A 460 18.18 -20.77 7.37
CA ILE A 460 16.97 -20.04 7.78
C ILE A 460 17.30 -18.99 8.86
N GLU A 461 18.11 -19.34 9.84
CA GLU A 461 18.57 -18.39 10.87
C GLU A 461 19.35 -17.22 10.27
N ALA A 462 20.25 -17.49 9.32
CA ALA A 462 21.03 -16.46 8.64
C ALA A 462 20.19 -15.58 7.69
N LEU A 463 19.12 -16.13 7.10
CA LEU A 463 18.17 -15.39 6.27
C LEU A 463 17.08 -14.66 7.07
N SER A 464 17.01 -14.89 8.39
CA SER A 464 15.96 -14.32 9.22
C SER A 464 16.06 -12.79 9.29
N VAL A 465 14.93 -12.14 9.07
CA VAL A 465 14.81 -10.68 9.22
C VAL A 465 14.79 -10.35 10.71
N PRO A 466 15.67 -9.44 11.19
CA PRO A 466 15.57 -8.92 12.54
C PRO A 466 14.29 -8.10 12.69
N GLU A 467 13.45 -8.41 13.68
CA GLU A 467 12.21 -7.67 14.02
C GLU A 467 11.26 -7.46 12.81
N PRO A 468 10.70 -8.53 12.22
CA PRO A 468 9.78 -8.39 11.09
C PRO A 468 8.51 -7.65 11.53
N LEU A 469 7.96 -6.82 10.63
CA LEU A 469 6.63 -6.23 10.82
C LEU A 469 5.58 -7.34 11.06
N PRO A 470 4.54 -7.10 11.87
CA PRO A 470 3.52 -8.10 12.12
C PRO A 470 2.77 -8.48 10.84
N LEU A 471 2.28 -9.72 10.77
CA LEU A 471 1.33 -10.12 9.73
C LEU A 471 0.03 -9.30 9.86
N PRO A 472 -0.68 -9.03 8.76
CA PRO A 472 -2.00 -8.41 8.81
C PRO A 472 -3.00 -9.26 9.60
N ASP A 473 -3.99 -8.59 10.19
CA ASP A 473 -5.14 -9.23 10.86
C ASP A 473 -5.85 -10.25 9.97
N THR A 474 -5.90 -9.98 8.65
CA THR A 474 -6.36 -10.93 7.64
C THR A 474 -5.45 -10.91 6.41
N PHE A 475 -5.16 -12.09 5.87
CA PHE A 475 -4.29 -12.26 4.71
C PHE A 475 -4.69 -13.53 3.94
N PHE A 476 -4.21 -13.70 2.71
CA PHE A 476 -4.37 -14.96 1.98
C PHE A 476 -3.01 -15.62 1.72
N ALA A 477 -3.00 -16.94 1.70
CA ALA A 477 -1.91 -17.72 1.12
C ALA A 477 -2.36 -18.27 -0.24
N MET A 478 -1.54 -18.06 -1.26
CA MET A 478 -1.70 -18.70 -2.56
C MET A 478 -0.72 -19.87 -2.68
N ALA A 479 -1.24 -21.08 -2.86
CA ALA A 479 -0.44 -22.29 -2.82
C ALA A 479 -0.85 -23.34 -3.87
N THR A 480 0.04 -24.29 -4.12
CA THR A 480 -0.22 -25.46 -4.96
C THR A 480 0.29 -26.72 -4.24
N LEU A 481 -0.47 -27.81 -4.30
CA LEU A 481 -0.12 -29.10 -3.70
C LEU A 481 0.44 -30.06 -4.74
N GLY A 482 1.45 -30.83 -4.36
CA GLY A 482 1.95 -31.95 -5.15
C GLY A 482 2.08 -33.22 -4.31
N ALA A 483 1.57 -34.34 -4.82
CA ALA A 483 1.68 -35.65 -4.17
C ALA A 483 1.59 -36.77 -5.20
N ALA A 484 2.28 -37.89 -4.95
CA ALA A 484 2.32 -39.02 -5.88
C ALA A 484 0.97 -39.75 -6.03
N SER A 485 0.12 -39.70 -5.00
CA SER A 485 -1.21 -40.31 -5.01
C SER A 485 -2.11 -39.71 -3.92
N GLU A 486 -3.42 -39.98 -3.99
CA GLU A 486 -4.34 -39.65 -2.88
C GLU A 486 -3.94 -40.35 -1.58
N GLU A 487 -3.41 -41.57 -1.66
CA GLU A 487 -2.95 -42.30 -0.47
C GLU A 487 -1.71 -41.63 0.15
N SER A 488 -0.79 -41.13 -0.68
CA SER A 488 0.34 -40.32 -0.23
C SER A 488 -0.14 -39.04 0.49
N LEU A 489 -1.17 -38.37 -0.04
CA LEU A 489 -1.80 -37.22 0.63
C LEU A 489 -2.38 -37.59 1.99
N ARG A 490 -3.07 -38.74 2.12
CA ARG A 490 -3.63 -39.20 3.40
C ARG A 490 -2.57 -39.54 4.44
N ARG A 491 -1.42 -40.05 4.02
CA ARG A 491 -0.27 -40.37 4.91
C ARG A 491 0.61 -39.16 5.22
N GLY A 492 0.32 -38.00 4.64
CA GLY A 492 1.13 -36.79 4.83
C GLY A 492 2.37 -36.68 3.98
N ASP A 493 2.52 -37.55 2.98
CA ASP A 493 3.61 -37.57 1.99
C ASP A 493 3.27 -36.64 0.82
N PHE A 494 3.32 -35.32 1.07
CA PHE A 494 3.05 -34.29 0.06
C PHE A 494 4.07 -33.15 0.13
N SER A 495 4.15 -32.38 -0.95
CA SER A 495 4.90 -31.12 -1.04
C SER A 495 3.97 -29.94 -1.30
N LEU A 496 4.35 -28.77 -0.82
CA LEU A 496 3.53 -27.55 -0.85
C LEU A 496 4.35 -26.38 -1.42
N LEU A 497 3.95 -25.84 -2.57
CA LEU A 497 4.49 -24.58 -3.08
C LEU A 497 3.65 -23.43 -2.56
N VAL A 498 4.26 -22.50 -1.81
CA VAL A 498 3.59 -21.24 -1.44
C VAL A 498 4.11 -20.14 -2.35
N ARG A 499 3.27 -19.71 -3.30
CA ARG A 499 3.63 -18.68 -4.29
C ARG A 499 3.77 -17.31 -3.64
N MET A 500 2.79 -16.96 -2.80
CA MET A 500 2.77 -15.69 -2.09
C MET A 500 1.81 -15.73 -0.90
N VAL A 501 2.12 -14.93 0.10
CA VAL A 501 1.21 -14.56 1.20
C VAL A 501 1.03 -13.05 1.16
N ASP A 502 -0.20 -12.57 1.06
CA ASP A 502 -0.46 -11.14 0.90
C ASP A 502 -1.80 -10.72 1.52
N GLY A 503 -1.97 -9.43 1.74
CA GLY A 503 -3.10 -8.85 2.45
C GLY A 503 -2.71 -7.50 3.07
N PRO A 504 -3.62 -6.87 3.82
CA PRO A 504 -5.05 -7.19 3.92
C PRO A 504 -5.83 -6.75 2.67
N SER A 505 -7.05 -7.25 2.43
CA SER A 505 -7.75 -8.31 3.18
C SER A 505 -7.41 -9.71 2.63
N GLY A 506 -7.75 -10.77 3.38
CA GLY A 506 -7.57 -12.17 2.95
C GLY A 506 -8.45 -12.61 1.78
N VAL A 507 -9.39 -11.78 1.33
CA VAL A 507 -10.31 -12.09 0.21
C VAL A 507 -10.12 -11.17 -1.00
N ARG A 508 -8.99 -10.45 -1.05
CA ARG A 508 -8.68 -9.46 -2.11
C ARG A 508 -8.85 -10.00 -3.53
N LEU A 509 -8.49 -11.26 -3.78
CA LEU A 509 -8.54 -11.88 -5.11
C LEU A 509 -9.90 -12.49 -5.47
N LEU A 510 -10.89 -12.42 -4.58
CA LEU A 510 -12.14 -13.19 -4.67
C LEU A 510 -13.38 -12.33 -4.99
N GLY A 511 -13.32 -11.02 -4.80
CA GLY A 511 -14.46 -10.12 -4.95
C GLY A 511 -15.17 -10.24 -6.30
N ARG A 512 -14.41 -10.33 -7.41
CA ARG A 512 -14.96 -10.50 -8.76
C ARG A 512 -15.83 -11.74 -8.90
N PHE A 513 -15.60 -12.82 -8.17
CA PHE A 513 -16.34 -14.08 -8.36
C PHE A 513 -17.61 -14.16 -7.50
N CYS A 514 -17.80 -13.22 -6.56
CA CYS A 514 -18.91 -13.25 -5.60
C CYS A 514 -20.30 -13.01 -6.21
N HIS A 515 -20.38 -12.53 -7.45
CA HIS A 515 -21.66 -12.31 -8.14
C HIS A 515 -22.19 -13.58 -8.83
N GLY A 516 -21.32 -14.54 -9.16
CA GLY A 516 -21.70 -15.76 -9.89
C GLY A 516 -21.78 -17.03 -9.03
N ASP A 517 -21.36 -16.96 -7.75
CA ASP A 517 -21.46 -18.07 -6.80
C ASP A 517 -21.89 -17.52 -5.42
N GLU A 518 -23.12 -17.87 -5.01
CA GLU A 518 -23.71 -17.39 -3.76
C GLU A 518 -22.97 -17.92 -2.52
N ALA A 519 -22.49 -19.17 -2.56
CA ALA A 519 -21.74 -19.76 -1.46
C ALA A 519 -20.39 -19.05 -1.28
N LEU A 520 -19.71 -18.73 -2.39
CA LEU A 520 -18.49 -17.92 -2.36
C LEU A 520 -18.79 -16.51 -1.81
N GLY A 521 -19.84 -15.86 -2.30
CA GLY A 521 -20.24 -14.53 -1.84
C GLY A 521 -20.56 -14.49 -0.34
N ALA A 522 -21.24 -15.52 0.18
CA ALA A 522 -21.52 -15.67 1.60
C ALA A 522 -20.24 -15.86 2.43
N ALA A 523 -19.33 -16.74 1.99
CA ALA A 523 -18.07 -17.00 2.67
C ALA A 523 -17.15 -15.76 2.71
N VAL A 524 -17.07 -15.01 1.60
CA VAL A 524 -16.33 -13.74 1.52
C VAL A 524 -16.94 -12.70 2.46
N ARG A 525 -18.27 -12.51 2.46
CA ARG A 525 -18.93 -11.58 3.40
C ARG A 525 -18.67 -11.98 4.84
N HIS A 526 -18.75 -13.26 5.18
CA HIS A 526 -18.45 -13.75 6.53
C HIS A 526 -17.02 -13.40 6.97
N HIS A 527 -16.03 -13.68 6.11
CA HIS A 527 -14.63 -13.33 6.37
C HIS A 527 -14.42 -11.83 6.59
N LEU A 528 -15.06 -10.99 5.79
CA LEU A 528 -14.99 -9.53 5.93
C LEU A 528 -15.60 -9.04 7.25
N ARG A 529 -16.68 -9.68 7.74
CA ARG A 529 -17.25 -9.39 9.07
C ARG A 529 -16.31 -9.81 10.21
N LEU A 530 -15.60 -10.91 10.08
CA LEU A 530 -14.57 -11.31 11.04
C LEU A 530 -13.41 -10.30 11.06
N GLU A 531 -12.97 -9.79 9.90
CA GLU A 531 -11.97 -8.71 9.82
C GLU A 531 -12.47 -7.45 10.54
N GLU A 532 -13.71 -7.02 10.26
CA GLU A 532 -14.31 -5.83 10.87
C GLU A 532 -14.40 -5.96 12.40
N ALA A 533 -14.71 -7.16 12.91
CA ALA A 533 -14.83 -7.43 14.34
C ALA A 533 -13.50 -7.33 15.11
N LEU A 534 -12.35 -7.40 14.43
CA LEU A 534 -11.03 -7.21 15.06
C LEU A 534 -10.74 -5.74 15.38
N ARG A 535 -11.43 -4.79 14.75
CA ARG A 535 -11.26 -3.34 14.95
C ARG A 535 -12.62 -2.63 15.10
N PRO A 536 -13.37 -2.87 16.20
CA PRO A 536 -14.74 -2.38 16.37
C PRO A 536 -14.85 -0.85 16.41
N ASP A 537 -13.77 -0.13 16.76
CA ASP A 537 -13.75 1.33 16.84
C ASP A 537 -13.57 2.02 15.49
N ALA A 538 -13.10 1.31 14.47
CA ALA A 538 -12.89 1.81 13.11
C ALA A 538 -14.00 1.37 12.15
N LEU A 539 -14.16 2.09 11.04
CA LEU A 539 -15.05 1.74 9.94
C LEU A 539 -14.24 1.29 8.73
N PHE A 540 -14.55 0.12 8.21
CA PHE A 540 -13.93 -0.38 6.97
C PHE A 540 -14.74 0.11 5.79
N ALA A 541 -14.09 0.76 4.83
CA ALA A 541 -14.74 1.31 3.66
C ALA A 541 -14.06 0.83 2.37
N GLU A 542 -14.87 0.35 1.44
CA GLU A 542 -14.41 -0.13 0.14
C GLU A 542 -14.13 1.06 -0.78
N VAL A 543 -12.95 1.12 -1.40
CA VAL A 543 -12.61 2.19 -2.34
C VAL A 543 -13.23 1.89 -3.71
N VAL A 544 -14.04 2.81 -4.21
CA VAL A 544 -14.76 2.66 -5.49
C VAL A 544 -14.16 3.61 -6.52
N HIS A 545 -13.35 3.05 -7.40
CA HIS A 545 -12.64 3.76 -8.46
C HIS A 545 -12.74 2.98 -9.78
N VAL A 546 -13.04 3.67 -10.88
CA VAL A 546 -13.12 3.06 -12.21
C VAL A 546 -12.05 3.66 -13.13
N PRO A 547 -10.89 2.99 -13.26
CA PRO A 547 -9.88 3.36 -14.25
C PRO A 547 -10.35 3.05 -15.68
N ALA A 548 -9.60 3.54 -16.67
CA ALA A 548 -9.90 3.37 -18.09
C ALA A 548 -9.86 1.90 -18.55
N GLY A 549 -10.52 1.63 -19.67
CA GLY A 549 -10.39 0.39 -20.42
C GLY A 549 -10.99 -0.83 -19.72
N ARG A 550 -10.49 -2.01 -20.10
CA ARG A 550 -11.04 -3.31 -19.66
C ARG A 550 -10.78 -3.66 -18.20
N VAL A 551 -10.10 -2.79 -17.45
CA VAL A 551 -9.84 -2.99 -16.01
C VAL A 551 -11.15 -3.08 -15.22
N GLY A 552 -12.21 -2.42 -15.69
CA GLY A 552 -13.57 -2.57 -15.13
C GLY A 552 -13.99 -4.04 -14.95
N ASN A 553 -13.64 -4.93 -15.90
CA ASN A 553 -13.97 -6.35 -15.81
C ASN A 553 -13.33 -7.07 -14.62
N VAL A 554 -12.21 -6.56 -14.10
CA VAL A 554 -11.50 -7.08 -12.92
C VAL A 554 -12.06 -6.50 -11.63
N LEU A 555 -12.65 -5.30 -11.70
CA LEU A 555 -13.16 -4.55 -10.57
C LEU A 555 -14.62 -4.88 -10.22
N THR A 556 -15.43 -5.28 -11.21
CA THR A 556 -16.85 -5.60 -11.00
C THR A 556 -17.05 -6.65 -9.91
N ARG A 557 -17.78 -6.29 -8.87
CA ARG A 557 -18.10 -7.12 -7.69
C ARG A 557 -19.38 -6.63 -7.02
N PRO A 558 -20.08 -7.44 -6.21
CA PRO A 558 -21.16 -6.93 -5.37
C PRO A 558 -20.63 -5.98 -4.27
N ALA A 559 -21.52 -5.20 -3.66
CA ALA A 559 -21.22 -4.47 -2.42
C ALA A 559 -20.95 -5.47 -1.29
N LEU A 560 -19.68 -5.53 -0.85
CA LEU A 560 -19.22 -6.50 0.15
C LEU A 560 -19.09 -5.93 1.56
N ARG A 561 -19.09 -4.59 1.70
CA ARG A 561 -18.94 -3.87 2.96
C ARG A 561 -20.07 -2.87 3.17
N ALA A 562 -20.20 -2.40 4.41
CA ALA A 562 -21.23 -1.43 4.78
C ALA A 562 -20.94 -0.01 4.28
N TYR A 563 -19.68 0.38 4.12
CA TYR A 563 -19.29 1.73 3.70
C TYR A 563 -18.44 1.70 2.42
N GLU A 564 -18.58 2.74 1.60
CA GLU A 564 -17.79 2.94 0.38
C GLU A 564 -17.18 4.35 0.33
N ILE A 565 -15.96 4.46 -0.23
CA ILE A 565 -15.30 5.73 -0.57
C ILE A 565 -15.37 5.89 -2.09
N PRO A 566 -16.38 6.58 -2.64
CA PRO A 566 -16.47 6.85 -4.07
C PRO A 566 -15.39 7.85 -4.50
N TYR A 567 -14.58 7.46 -5.49
CA TYR A 567 -13.56 8.32 -6.10
C TYR A 567 -13.43 8.02 -7.60
N LEU A 568 -14.09 8.83 -8.43
CA LEU A 568 -14.27 8.58 -9.87
C LEU A 568 -14.90 7.21 -10.15
N GLY A 569 -15.87 6.83 -9.31
CA GLY A 569 -16.67 5.62 -9.44
C GLY A 569 -18.02 5.81 -8.76
N ARG A 570 -19.01 5.01 -9.18
CA ARG A 570 -20.36 5.03 -8.62
C ARG A 570 -20.50 3.98 -7.54
N SER A 571 -20.92 4.44 -6.36
CA SER A 571 -21.17 3.62 -5.18
C SER A 571 -22.45 2.80 -5.33
N ALA A 572 -22.45 1.59 -4.78
CA ALA A 572 -23.61 0.71 -4.71
C ALA A 572 -24.35 0.81 -3.36
N VAL A 573 -23.76 1.48 -2.37
CA VAL A 573 -24.37 1.67 -1.04
C VAL A 573 -25.15 2.98 -0.92
N PRO A 574 -26.12 3.08 0.01
CA PRO A 574 -26.90 4.32 0.25
C PRO A 574 -26.03 5.54 0.61
N PRO A 575 -26.49 6.78 0.35
CA PRO A 575 -25.71 8.01 0.60
C PRO A 575 -25.18 8.18 2.03
N GLU A 576 -25.88 7.68 3.04
CA GLU A 576 -25.46 7.70 4.45
C GLU A 576 -24.24 6.79 4.74
N ALA A 577 -24.03 5.80 3.89
CA ALA A 577 -22.92 4.85 3.93
C ALA A 577 -21.76 5.25 2.99
N GLN A 578 -21.90 6.34 2.24
CA GLN A 578 -20.85 6.87 1.38
C GLN A 578 -19.99 7.88 2.14
N ILE A 579 -18.68 7.73 2.03
CA ILE A 579 -17.69 8.62 2.65
C ILE A 579 -17.02 9.42 1.52
N PRO A 580 -17.48 10.65 1.23
CA PRO A 580 -16.93 11.45 0.17
C PRO A 580 -15.50 11.91 0.51
N LEU A 581 -14.70 12.20 -0.51
CA LEU A 581 -13.32 12.63 -0.35
C LEU A 581 -13.18 13.86 0.59
N GLY A 582 -14.10 14.83 0.49
CA GLY A 582 -14.09 16.04 1.33
C GLY A 582 -14.38 15.81 2.82
N ASP A 583 -14.87 14.62 3.20
CA ASP A 583 -15.11 14.22 4.59
C ASP A 583 -13.88 13.57 5.25
N LEU A 584 -12.89 13.16 4.45
CA LEU A 584 -11.70 12.46 4.93
C LEU A 584 -10.64 13.44 5.44
N LEU A 585 -10.18 13.20 6.67
CA LEU A 585 -9.06 13.89 7.31
C LEU A 585 -7.91 12.91 7.52
N VAL A 586 -6.68 13.36 7.26
CA VAL A 586 -5.45 12.61 7.51
C VAL A 586 -4.63 13.29 8.60
N SER A 587 -4.01 12.48 9.45
CA SER A 587 -3.05 12.93 10.48
C SER A 587 -2.00 11.86 10.72
N VAL A 588 -0.87 12.23 11.34
CA VAL A 588 0.12 11.27 11.85
C VAL A 588 0.04 11.24 13.38
N ARG A 589 -0.32 10.09 13.95
CA ARG A 589 -0.46 9.88 15.41
C ARG A 589 0.31 8.65 15.82
N ASP A 590 1.12 8.75 16.87
CA ASP A 590 1.98 7.65 17.36
C ASP A 590 2.80 6.98 16.24
N GLY A 591 3.26 7.80 15.29
CA GLY A 591 4.00 7.33 14.12
C GLY A 591 3.17 6.56 13.09
N ARG A 592 1.83 6.60 13.12
CA ARG A 592 0.91 5.95 12.15
C ARG A 592 0.07 6.98 11.41
N LEU A 593 -0.23 6.75 10.12
CA LEU A 593 -1.23 7.54 9.41
C LEU A 593 -2.64 7.13 9.86
N VAL A 594 -3.43 8.13 10.25
CA VAL A 594 -4.82 7.94 10.67
C VAL A 594 -5.72 8.71 9.71
N LEU A 595 -6.59 7.98 9.04
CA LEU A 595 -7.66 8.53 8.22
C LEU A 595 -8.95 8.57 9.06
N ARG A 596 -9.61 9.72 9.16
CA ARG A 596 -10.80 9.91 9.99
C ARG A 596 -11.90 10.59 9.17
N SER A 597 -13.14 10.17 9.36
CA SER A 597 -14.31 10.87 8.81
C SER A 597 -14.66 12.05 9.72
N ARG A 598 -14.77 13.26 9.15
CA ARG A 598 -15.20 14.46 9.88
C ARG A 598 -16.63 14.31 10.39
N LYS A 599 -17.53 13.78 9.56
CA LYS A 599 -18.96 13.56 9.87
C LYS A 599 -19.18 12.46 10.90
N LEU A 600 -18.52 11.31 10.74
CA LEU A 600 -18.75 10.13 11.59
C LEU A 600 -17.88 10.14 12.85
N GLY A 601 -16.81 10.95 12.89
CA GLY A 601 -15.89 11.05 14.02
C GLY A 601 -15.10 9.78 14.31
N ARG A 602 -15.02 8.86 13.33
CA ARG A 602 -14.38 7.53 13.45
C ARG A 602 -13.24 7.36 12.45
N GLU A 603 -12.27 6.54 12.83
CA GLU A 603 -11.18 6.10 11.94
C GLU A 603 -11.76 5.32 10.76
N ILE A 604 -11.29 5.61 9.56
CA ILE A 604 -11.67 4.94 8.32
C ILE A 604 -10.50 4.09 7.83
N ILE A 605 -10.76 2.80 7.63
CA ILE A 605 -9.79 1.84 7.11
C ILE A 605 -10.16 1.54 5.65
N PRO A 606 -9.44 2.10 4.66
CA PRO A 606 -9.73 1.84 3.26
C PRO A 606 -9.36 0.41 2.87
N ARG A 607 -10.18 -0.20 2.00
CA ARG A 607 -9.99 -1.55 1.47
C ARG A 607 -10.26 -1.62 -0.02
N LEU A 608 -9.45 -2.42 -0.70
CA LEU A 608 -9.65 -2.87 -2.08
C LEU A 608 -9.83 -4.38 -2.08
N THR A 609 -11.07 -4.84 -2.24
CA THR A 609 -11.42 -6.26 -2.39
C THR A 609 -11.38 -6.65 -3.88
N THR A 610 -10.29 -6.29 -4.56
CA THR A 610 -10.05 -6.55 -5.98
C THR A 610 -8.60 -6.96 -6.24
N ALA A 611 -8.37 -7.65 -7.36
CA ALA A 611 -7.02 -7.99 -7.82
C ALA A 611 -6.28 -6.82 -8.49
N HIS A 612 -6.81 -5.58 -8.42
CA HIS A 612 -6.22 -4.45 -9.12
C HIS A 612 -4.95 -3.95 -8.43
N ALA A 613 -3.89 -3.79 -9.22
CA ALA A 613 -2.59 -3.33 -8.76
C ALA A 613 -2.55 -1.79 -8.67
N HIS A 614 -3.04 -1.24 -7.57
CA HIS A 614 -3.13 0.21 -7.32
C HIS A 614 -1.80 0.97 -7.28
N ARG A 615 -0.64 0.30 -7.34
CA ARG A 615 0.69 0.90 -7.14
C ARG A 615 1.31 1.45 -8.41
N TYR A 616 0.71 1.23 -9.57
CA TYR A 616 1.32 1.72 -10.81
C TYR A 616 1.34 3.25 -10.87
N PRO A 617 2.45 3.87 -11.34
CA PRO A 617 2.62 5.33 -11.31
C PRO A 617 1.57 6.12 -12.10
N HIS A 618 0.97 5.54 -13.14
CA HIS A 618 -0.04 6.19 -13.98
C HIS A 618 -1.43 6.32 -13.30
N HIS A 619 -1.64 5.70 -12.13
CA HIS A 619 -2.86 5.89 -11.34
C HIS A 619 -2.84 7.20 -10.55
N LEU A 620 -4.00 7.74 -10.20
CA LEU A 620 -4.13 9.00 -9.44
C LEU A 620 -3.57 8.88 -8.01
N ALA A 621 -2.89 9.92 -7.54
CA ALA A 621 -2.23 9.94 -6.23
C ALA A 621 -3.14 9.57 -5.05
N ILE A 622 -4.38 10.07 -5.04
CA ILE A 622 -5.39 9.73 -4.02
C ILE A 622 -5.70 8.23 -4.02
N TYR A 623 -5.91 7.63 -5.20
CA TYR A 623 -6.18 6.20 -5.31
C TYR A 623 -4.97 5.35 -4.89
N ARG A 624 -3.76 5.74 -5.30
CA ARG A 624 -2.51 5.07 -4.86
C ARG A 624 -2.32 5.17 -3.35
N PHE A 625 -2.58 6.34 -2.77
CA PHE A 625 -2.46 6.58 -1.33
C PHE A 625 -3.43 5.71 -0.52
N LEU A 626 -4.71 5.71 -0.88
CA LEU A 626 -5.72 4.87 -0.21
C LEU A 626 -5.39 3.37 -0.33
N GLY A 627 -4.90 2.93 -1.50
CA GLY A 627 -4.44 1.56 -1.72
C GLY A 627 -3.19 1.22 -0.92
N ALA A 628 -2.23 2.13 -0.79
CA ALA A 628 -1.01 1.92 0.00
C ALA A 628 -1.32 1.84 1.51
N LEU A 629 -2.23 2.70 2.00
CA LEU A 629 -2.62 2.80 3.40
C LEU A 629 -3.18 1.48 3.95
N GLN A 630 -3.82 0.67 3.11
CA GLN A 630 -4.35 -0.63 3.54
C GLN A 630 -3.27 -1.57 4.11
N SER A 631 -2.00 -1.40 3.69
CA SER A 631 -0.85 -2.23 4.07
C SER A 631 0.10 -1.56 5.06
N GLU A 632 -0.20 -0.36 5.57
CA GLU A 632 0.69 0.34 6.50
C GLU A 632 0.90 -0.48 7.78
N GLY A 633 2.16 -0.58 8.23
CA GLY A 633 2.52 -1.21 9.50
C GLY A 633 2.48 -2.74 9.52
N HIS A 634 2.24 -3.39 8.38
CA HIS A 634 2.15 -4.85 8.29
C HIS A 634 3.08 -5.42 7.22
N ALA A 635 3.51 -6.66 7.43
CA ALA A 635 4.26 -7.41 6.43
C ALA A 635 3.32 -7.85 5.28
N GLY A 636 3.71 -7.60 4.04
CA GLY A 636 2.88 -7.88 2.87
C GLY A 636 3.69 -8.37 1.67
N GLY A 637 3.02 -9.11 0.79
CA GLY A 637 3.62 -9.74 -0.39
C GLY A 637 4.85 -10.59 -0.06
N LEU A 638 4.68 -11.47 0.94
CA LEU A 638 5.68 -12.43 1.39
C LEU A 638 5.83 -13.52 0.34
N ALA A 639 7.05 -13.71 -0.13
CA ALA A 639 7.44 -14.71 -1.11
C ALA A 639 8.96 -14.87 -1.05
N TRP A 640 9.48 -15.95 -1.62
CA TRP A 640 10.92 -16.08 -1.82
C TRP A 640 11.45 -14.95 -2.72
N ARG A 641 12.63 -14.41 -2.37
CA ARG A 641 13.30 -13.37 -3.16
C ARG A 641 14.77 -13.73 -3.33
N TRP A 642 15.24 -13.77 -4.57
CA TRP A 642 16.67 -13.95 -4.86
C TRP A 642 17.48 -12.65 -4.74
N GLY A 643 16.82 -11.49 -4.66
CA GLY A 643 17.49 -10.19 -4.54
C GLY A 643 18.43 -9.95 -5.72
N ALA A 644 19.68 -9.59 -5.43
CA ALA A 644 20.69 -9.36 -6.46
C ALA A 644 20.99 -10.59 -7.35
N LEU A 645 20.66 -11.81 -6.90
CA LEU A 645 20.84 -13.03 -7.69
C LEU A 645 19.75 -13.26 -8.73
N GLU A 646 18.71 -12.43 -8.78
CA GLU A 646 17.63 -12.55 -9.78
C GLU A 646 18.16 -12.44 -11.22
N GLY A 647 19.37 -11.90 -11.46
CA GLY A 647 20.03 -11.86 -12.77
C GLY A 647 20.79 -13.14 -13.18
N ALA A 648 20.85 -14.17 -12.32
CA ALA A 648 21.65 -15.37 -12.56
C ALA A 648 21.10 -16.27 -13.71
N PRO A 649 21.97 -16.91 -14.52
CA PRO A 649 21.54 -17.80 -15.61
C PRO A 649 20.72 -19.01 -15.15
N PHE A 650 21.00 -19.52 -13.96
CA PHE A 650 20.27 -20.62 -13.35
C PHE A 650 20.11 -20.38 -11.85
N LEU A 651 18.91 -20.66 -11.34
CA LEU A 651 18.58 -20.66 -9.92
C LEU A 651 17.89 -21.98 -9.58
N PRO A 652 18.36 -22.71 -8.55
CA PRO A 652 17.79 -24.00 -8.18
C PRO A 652 16.40 -23.85 -7.53
N ARG A 653 15.64 -24.94 -7.50
CA ARG A 653 14.44 -25.04 -6.66
C ARG A 653 14.84 -24.88 -5.21
N VAL A 654 14.14 -24.05 -4.45
CA VAL A 654 14.42 -23.85 -3.02
C VAL A 654 13.37 -24.59 -2.20
N VAL A 655 13.83 -25.46 -1.31
CA VAL A 655 12.96 -26.26 -0.43
C VAL A 655 13.36 -26.12 1.04
N ALA A 656 12.37 -26.13 1.92
CA ALA A 656 12.53 -26.20 3.36
C ALA A 656 11.60 -27.30 3.91
N GLY A 657 12.16 -28.49 4.15
CA GLY A 657 11.36 -29.69 4.38
C GLY A 657 10.42 -29.97 3.21
N ARG A 658 9.10 -30.00 3.47
CA ARG A 658 8.07 -30.23 2.44
C ARG A 658 7.61 -28.96 1.69
N VAL A 659 8.09 -27.79 2.11
CA VAL A 659 7.68 -26.50 1.52
C VAL A 659 8.63 -26.14 0.38
N VAL A 660 8.08 -25.97 -0.81
CA VAL A 660 8.78 -25.38 -1.96
C VAL A 660 8.60 -23.87 -1.89
N LEU A 661 9.70 -23.13 -1.76
CA LEU A 661 9.70 -21.66 -1.68
C LEU A 661 9.90 -21.01 -3.05
N ALA A 662 10.66 -21.65 -3.93
CA ALA A 662 10.88 -21.22 -5.30
C ALA A 662 11.07 -22.41 -6.24
N ARG A 663 10.56 -22.30 -7.46
CA ARG A 663 10.81 -23.24 -8.56
C ARG A 663 12.19 -23.00 -9.17
N ALA A 664 12.81 -24.04 -9.71
CA ALA A 664 14.02 -23.90 -10.52
C ALA A 664 13.75 -23.00 -11.73
N ARG A 665 14.71 -22.12 -12.04
CA ARG A 665 14.60 -21.08 -13.07
C ARG A 665 15.85 -21.01 -13.93
N TRP A 666 15.68 -20.87 -15.24
CA TRP A 666 16.73 -20.64 -16.23
C TRP A 666 16.48 -19.31 -16.94
N LEU A 667 17.49 -18.46 -17.01
CA LEU A 667 17.44 -17.19 -17.72
C LEU A 667 18.24 -17.29 -19.03
N LEU A 668 17.52 -17.35 -20.15
CA LEU A 668 18.11 -17.38 -21.49
C LEU A 668 18.29 -15.96 -22.01
N ARG A 669 19.51 -15.60 -22.41
CA ARG A 669 19.84 -14.27 -22.94
C ARG A 669 19.79 -14.24 -24.47
N ALA A 670 19.74 -13.04 -25.04
CA ALA A 670 19.61 -12.79 -26.48
C ALA A 670 20.52 -13.67 -27.36
N ASN A 671 21.79 -13.83 -27.00
CA ASN A 671 22.74 -14.65 -27.76
C ASN A 671 22.31 -16.12 -27.91
N VAL A 672 21.74 -16.72 -26.86
CA VAL A 672 21.22 -18.10 -26.91
C VAL A 672 19.93 -18.15 -27.74
N LEU A 673 19.06 -17.15 -27.58
CA LEU A 673 17.76 -17.07 -28.27
C LEU A 673 17.91 -16.82 -29.78
N GLU A 674 18.87 -16.00 -30.19
CA GLU A 674 19.20 -15.74 -31.58
C GLU A 674 19.76 -16.99 -32.26
N ALA A 675 20.67 -17.71 -31.58
CA ALA A 675 21.21 -18.97 -32.09
C ALA A 675 20.13 -20.07 -32.24
N LEU A 676 19.18 -20.14 -31.30
CA LEU A 676 18.02 -21.03 -31.40
C LEU A 676 17.13 -20.74 -32.62
N ALA A 677 17.01 -19.47 -33.01
CA ALA A 677 16.09 -19.03 -34.06
C ALA A 677 16.65 -19.11 -35.50
N GLN A 678 17.95 -19.35 -35.67
CA GLN A 678 18.59 -19.40 -36.99
C GLN A 678 18.22 -20.67 -37.78
N GLY A 679 18.07 -20.55 -39.10
CA GLY A 679 17.84 -21.68 -40.00
C GLY A 679 16.40 -22.21 -40.00
N PRO A 680 16.13 -23.32 -40.69
CA PRO A 680 14.79 -23.89 -40.85
C PRO A 680 14.26 -24.51 -39.53
N THR A 681 12.94 -24.67 -39.41
CA THR A 681 12.28 -25.08 -38.15
C THR A 681 12.73 -26.44 -37.62
N HIS A 682 13.06 -27.40 -38.48
CA HIS A 682 13.63 -28.68 -38.03
C HIS A 682 14.99 -28.50 -37.35
N GLU A 683 15.86 -27.60 -37.83
CA GLU A 683 17.14 -27.30 -37.18
C GLU A 683 16.94 -26.57 -35.84
N GLN A 684 15.92 -25.71 -35.75
CA GLN A 684 15.55 -25.06 -34.49
C GLN A 684 15.13 -26.10 -33.43
N ALA A 685 14.34 -27.11 -33.83
CA ALA A 685 13.94 -28.22 -32.97
C ALA A 685 15.14 -29.04 -32.47
N ARG A 686 16.11 -29.32 -33.36
CA ARG A 686 17.36 -30.01 -32.99
C ARG A 686 18.16 -29.22 -31.94
N ARG A 687 18.37 -27.92 -32.18
CA ARG A 687 19.09 -27.05 -31.24
C ARG A 687 18.37 -26.90 -29.91
N MET A 688 17.05 -26.92 -29.89
CA MET A 688 16.29 -26.91 -28.65
C MET A 688 16.53 -28.19 -27.83
N LEU A 689 16.58 -29.36 -28.47
CA LEU A 689 16.89 -30.63 -27.81
C LEU A 689 18.33 -30.65 -27.25
N GLU A 690 19.28 -30.13 -28.03
CA GLU A 690 20.68 -29.95 -27.59
C GLU A 690 20.76 -29.00 -26.39
N LEU A 691 20.10 -27.84 -26.46
CA LEU A 691 20.08 -26.85 -25.38
C LEU A 691 19.42 -27.41 -24.11
N ARG A 692 18.33 -28.17 -24.27
CA ARG A 692 17.68 -28.87 -23.16
C ARG A 692 18.65 -29.81 -22.46
N THR A 693 19.42 -30.58 -23.21
CA THR A 693 20.43 -31.49 -22.66
C THR A 693 21.56 -30.72 -21.99
N GLN A 694 22.08 -29.67 -22.63
CA GLN A 694 23.17 -28.84 -22.13
C GLN A 694 22.83 -28.12 -20.81
N LEU A 695 21.60 -27.58 -20.69
CA LEU A 695 21.16 -26.83 -19.51
C LEU A 695 20.40 -27.69 -18.49
N GLY A 696 20.17 -28.97 -18.79
CA GLY A 696 19.38 -29.86 -17.96
C GLY A 696 17.92 -29.44 -17.80
N LEU A 697 17.29 -28.88 -18.84
CA LEU A 697 15.89 -28.47 -18.78
C LEU A 697 14.95 -29.69 -18.65
N PRO A 698 13.93 -29.66 -17.78
CA PRO A 698 12.90 -30.68 -17.77
C PRO A 698 12.11 -30.68 -19.09
N ARG A 699 11.38 -31.76 -19.39
CA ARG A 699 10.53 -31.84 -20.59
C ARG A 699 9.49 -30.71 -20.60
N PHE A 700 8.83 -30.50 -19.46
CA PHE A 700 7.80 -29.47 -19.29
C PHE A 700 8.37 -28.25 -18.54
N VAL A 701 8.34 -27.10 -19.19
CA VAL A 701 8.75 -25.80 -18.62
C VAL A 701 7.63 -24.78 -18.78
N LEU A 702 7.70 -23.71 -18.00
CA LEU A 702 6.81 -22.56 -18.08
C LEU A 702 7.64 -21.36 -18.55
N LEU A 703 7.25 -20.78 -19.68
CA LEU A 703 7.73 -19.48 -20.13
C LEU A 703 7.07 -18.40 -19.26
N ALA A 704 7.87 -17.75 -18.40
CA ALA A 704 7.38 -16.77 -17.43
C ALA A 704 7.61 -15.33 -17.92
N ASP A 705 6.54 -14.55 -17.90
CA ASP A 705 6.51 -13.11 -18.21
C ASP A 705 5.66 -12.39 -17.15
N GLY A 706 6.30 -11.98 -16.05
CA GLY A 706 5.60 -11.52 -14.85
C GLY A 706 4.70 -12.61 -14.26
N ASP A 707 3.40 -12.33 -14.14
CA ASP A 707 2.36 -13.28 -13.67
C ASP A 707 1.81 -14.17 -14.80
N ASN A 708 2.22 -13.94 -16.04
CA ASN A 708 1.82 -14.73 -17.19
C ASN A 708 2.78 -15.89 -17.40
N GLU A 709 2.31 -17.10 -17.10
CA GLU A 709 3.03 -18.34 -17.32
C GLU A 709 2.40 -19.12 -18.47
N LEU A 710 3.22 -19.53 -19.44
CA LEU A 710 2.81 -20.34 -20.58
C LEU A 710 3.54 -21.70 -20.54
N PRO A 711 2.81 -22.82 -20.43
CA PRO A 711 3.39 -24.15 -20.55
C PRO A 711 4.00 -24.43 -21.92
N VAL A 712 5.17 -25.07 -21.93
CA VAL A 712 5.88 -25.50 -23.12
C VAL A 712 6.37 -26.94 -22.92
N ASP A 713 5.96 -27.85 -23.80
CA ASP A 713 6.55 -29.19 -23.92
C ASP A 713 7.74 -29.11 -24.88
N LEU A 714 8.96 -29.26 -24.35
CA LEU A 714 10.19 -29.20 -25.13
C LEU A 714 10.44 -30.45 -25.99
N GLU A 715 9.58 -31.48 -25.87
CA GLU A 715 9.58 -32.67 -26.74
C GLU A 715 8.51 -32.59 -27.84
N ASN A 716 7.72 -31.52 -27.89
CA ASN A 716 6.67 -31.30 -28.90
C ASN A 716 7.12 -30.23 -29.91
N VAL A 717 7.27 -30.61 -31.19
CA VAL A 717 7.81 -29.69 -32.21
C VAL A 717 6.95 -28.43 -32.40
N LEU A 718 5.61 -28.53 -32.31
CA LEU A 718 4.73 -27.37 -32.42
C LEU A 718 4.88 -26.42 -31.24
N CYS A 719 5.07 -26.95 -30.03
CA CYS A 719 5.39 -26.16 -28.84
C CYS A 719 6.75 -25.45 -28.97
N VAL A 720 7.77 -26.15 -29.46
CA VAL A 720 9.11 -25.59 -29.69
C VAL A 720 9.08 -24.47 -30.73
N GLU A 721 8.43 -24.69 -31.87
CA GLU A 721 8.28 -23.65 -32.91
C GLU A 721 7.52 -22.42 -32.40
N SER A 722 6.48 -22.62 -31.58
CA SER A 722 5.76 -21.51 -30.93
C SER A 722 6.64 -20.77 -29.90
N PHE A 723 7.44 -21.50 -29.12
CA PHE A 723 8.36 -20.93 -28.15
C PHE A 723 9.43 -20.07 -28.83
N VAL A 724 10.13 -20.62 -29.83
CA VAL A 724 11.18 -19.91 -30.58
C VAL A 724 10.63 -18.63 -31.20
N ALA A 725 9.44 -18.68 -31.80
CA ALA A 725 8.79 -17.51 -32.38
C ALA A 725 8.49 -16.39 -31.36
N LEU A 726 8.14 -16.74 -30.11
CA LEU A 726 7.92 -15.77 -29.03
C LEU A 726 9.22 -15.22 -28.43
N ALA A 727 10.25 -16.05 -28.36
CA ALA A 727 11.48 -15.77 -27.63
C ALA A 727 12.54 -15.05 -28.48
N ALA A 728 12.60 -15.30 -29.78
CA ALA A 728 13.71 -14.89 -30.67
C ALA A 728 14.02 -13.38 -30.68
N ARG A 729 13.03 -12.51 -30.40
CA ARG A 729 13.19 -11.04 -30.43
C ARG A 729 13.34 -10.41 -29.04
N ARG A 730 13.40 -11.21 -27.97
CA ARG A 730 13.48 -10.74 -26.59
C ARG A 730 14.93 -10.65 -26.13
N ARG A 731 15.25 -9.65 -25.30
CA ARG A 731 16.60 -9.51 -24.71
C ARG A 731 16.95 -10.64 -23.74
N ALA A 732 15.95 -11.13 -23.01
CA ALA A 732 16.06 -12.29 -22.17
C ALA A 732 14.68 -12.95 -21.97
N VAL A 733 14.69 -14.23 -21.62
CA VAL A 733 13.52 -15.05 -21.34
C VAL A 733 13.76 -15.87 -20.08
N SER A 734 12.79 -15.88 -19.17
CA SER A 734 12.80 -16.74 -17.98
C SER A 734 11.99 -18.00 -18.22
N LEU A 735 12.64 -19.16 -18.10
CA LEU A 735 11.99 -20.46 -18.05
C LEU A 735 11.97 -20.94 -16.60
N THR A 736 10.81 -21.41 -16.14
CA THR A 736 10.69 -22.08 -14.83
C THR A 736 10.26 -23.52 -15.05
N GLU A 737 10.65 -24.42 -14.14
CA GLU A 737 10.15 -25.79 -14.21
C GLU A 737 8.63 -25.83 -13.98
N MET A 738 7.96 -26.79 -14.64
CA MET A 738 6.56 -27.08 -14.34
C MET A 738 6.48 -27.84 -13.00
N TRP A 739 5.73 -27.28 -12.04
CA TRP A 739 5.55 -27.87 -10.72
C TRP A 739 4.09 -27.73 -10.25
N PRO A 740 3.47 -28.79 -9.69
CA PRO A 740 3.97 -30.17 -9.62
C PRO A 740 4.17 -30.79 -11.01
N ALA A 741 4.95 -31.86 -11.08
CA ALA A 741 5.03 -32.66 -12.29
C ALA A 741 3.66 -33.30 -12.60
N PRO A 742 3.35 -33.65 -13.86
CA PRO A 742 2.04 -34.23 -14.25
C PRO A 742 1.59 -35.42 -13.39
N GLU A 743 2.52 -36.29 -13.01
CA GLU A 743 2.29 -37.46 -12.16
C GLU A 743 1.97 -37.12 -10.69
N ALA A 744 2.28 -35.89 -10.25
CA ALA A 744 2.12 -35.43 -8.88
C ALA A 744 0.90 -34.50 -8.70
N LEU A 745 0.00 -34.43 -9.68
CA LEU A 745 -1.20 -33.59 -9.62
C LEU A 745 -2.25 -34.16 -8.65
N CYS A 746 -2.76 -33.29 -7.78
CA CYS A 746 -3.68 -33.65 -6.70
C CYS A 746 -5.17 -33.46 -7.03
N VAL A 747 -5.51 -32.70 -8.08
CA VAL A 747 -6.91 -32.38 -8.42
C VAL A 747 -7.37 -33.25 -9.58
N ARG A 748 -8.49 -33.95 -9.41
CA ARG A 748 -9.03 -34.89 -10.40
C ARG A 748 -10.48 -34.58 -10.72
N GLY A 749 -10.88 -34.83 -11.97
CA GLY A 749 -12.27 -34.89 -12.41
C GLY A 749 -12.47 -36.11 -13.32
N PRO A 750 -13.70 -36.34 -13.81
CA PRO A 750 -14.00 -37.44 -14.74
C PRO A 750 -13.08 -37.44 -15.98
N GLU A 751 -12.65 -36.27 -16.43
CA GLU A 751 -11.80 -36.09 -17.61
C GLU A 751 -10.30 -36.26 -17.33
N GLY A 752 -9.86 -36.29 -16.07
CA GLY A 752 -8.45 -36.50 -15.71
C GLY A 752 -7.93 -35.55 -14.63
N ALA A 753 -6.61 -35.32 -14.62
CA ALA A 753 -5.93 -34.51 -13.60
C ALA A 753 -5.67 -33.08 -14.07
N TYR A 754 -5.79 -32.12 -13.15
CA TYR A 754 -5.69 -30.69 -13.43
C TYR A 754 -4.54 -30.03 -12.65
N VAL A 755 -3.84 -29.09 -13.30
CA VAL A 755 -3.05 -28.11 -12.55
C VAL A 755 -3.98 -27.22 -11.74
N HIS A 756 -3.50 -26.69 -10.62
CA HIS A 756 -4.36 -25.92 -9.73
C HIS A 756 -3.63 -24.87 -8.90
N GLU A 757 -4.42 -23.91 -8.42
CA GLU A 757 -4.03 -22.95 -7.39
C GLU A 757 -5.08 -22.95 -6.29
N LEU A 758 -4.62 -22.92 -5.04
CA LEU A 758 -5.44 -22.74 -3.85
C LEU A 758 -5.25 -21.31 -3.36
N ILE A 759 -6.35 -20.62 -3.07
CA ILE A 759 -6.37 -19.33 -2.37
C ILE A 759 -7.04 -19.57 -1.03
N ILE A 760 -6.27 -19.43 0.05
CA ILE A 760 -6.72 -19.70 1.42
C ILE A 760 -6.71 -18.39 2.22
N PRO A 761 -7.88 -17.78 2.49
CA PRO A 761 -8.01 -16.63 3.38
C PRO A 761 -7.81 -17.05 4.84
N PHE A 762 -6.98 -16.32 5.58
CA PHE A 762 -6.72 -16.50 7.01
C PHE A 762 -7.20 -15.28 7.80
N VAL A 763 -7.71 -15.55 9.01
CA VAL A 763 -7.99 -14.55 10.04
C VAL A 763 -7.09 -14.83 11.23
N ASN A 764 -6.30 -13.83 11.64
CA ASN A 764 -5.42 -13.93 12.79
C ASN A 764 -6.18 -13.60 14.08
N ARG A 765 -6.51 -14.61 14.90
CA ARG A 765 -7.25 -14.44 16.16
C ARG A 765 -6.38 -13.96 17.34
N GLU A 766 -5.07 -13.80 17.15
CA GLU A 766 -4.11 -13.32 18.16
C GLU A 766 -3.84 -11.82 18.10
N ALA A 767 -4.46 -11.06 17.19
CA ALA A 767 -4.42 -9.61 17.27
C ALA A 767 -5.04 -9.21 18.63
N GLU A 768 -4.20 -8.92 19.61
CA GLU A 768 -4.62 -8.31 20.87
C GLU A 768 -5.53 -7.15 20.49
N ARG A 769 -6.72 -7.09 21.11
CA ARG A 769 -7.58 -5.92 20.99
C ARG A 769 -6.74 -4.72 21.42
N LYS A 770 -6.12 -4.04 20.46
CA LYS A 770 -5.36 -2.83 20.73
C LYS A 770 -6.34 -1.88 21.39
N GLU A 771 -6.06 -1.53 22.64
CA GLU A 771 -6.83 -0.51 23.34
C GLU A 771 -6.95 0.70 22.42
N ALA A 772 -8.17 1.22 22.29
CA ALA A 772 -8.45 2.35 21.45
C ALA A 772 -7.48 3.48 21.81
N SER A 773 -6.77 4.02 20.81
CA SER A 773 -6.07 5.29 21.00
C SER A 773 -7.08 6.29 21.58
N PRO A 774 -6.77 6.96 22.70
CA PRO A 774 -7.72 7.84 23.36
C PRO A 774 -8.27 8.83 22.34
N ARG A 775 -9.61 8.95 22.30
CA ARG A 775 -10.28 9.97 21.49
C ARG A 775 -9.67 11.32 21.84
N PRO A 776 -9.08 12.05 20.89
CA PRO A 776 -8.74 13.44 21.16
C PRO A 776 -10.04 14.17 21.51
N PRO A 777 -10.04 15.09 22.49
CA PRO A 777 -11.17 15.98 22.65
C PRO A 777 -11.36 16.74 21.34
N SER A 778 -12.49 16.46 20.68
CA SER A 778 -12.99 17.29 19.60
C SER A 778 -13.30 18.67 20.16
N SER A 779 -13.06 19.72 19.36
CA SER A 779 -13.48 21.11 19.57
C SER A 779 -12.76 21.93 20.65
N LEU A 780 -11.44 22.13 20.53
CA LEU A 780 -10.83 23.34 21.09
C LEU A 780 -10.90 24.49 20.05
N PRO A 781 -11.12 25.75 20.47
CA PRO A 781 -11.21 26.88 19.55
C PRO A 781 -9.95 27.05 18.70
N ALA A 782 -10.13 27.27 17.40
CA ALA A 782 -9.05 27.57 16.47
C ALA A 782 -8.42 28.92 16.81
N GLY A 783 -7.29 28.91 17.52
CA GLY A 783 -6.45 30.10 17.69
C GLY A 783 -5.69 30.42 16.41
N ARG A 784 -5.25 31.69 16.27
CA ARG A 784 -4.37 32.10 15.16
C ARG A 784 -3.07 31.27 15.21
N ARG A 785 -2.77 30.58 14.11
CA ARG A 785 -1.61 29.67 14.00
C ARG A 785 -0.39 30.31 13.35
N SER A 786 -0.63 31.07 12.28
CA SER A 786 0.43 31.60 11.42
C SER A 786 0.62 33.09 11.65
N PHE A 787 1.87 33.46 11.89
CA PHE A 787 2.32 34.82 12.18
C PHE A 787 3.41 35.17 11.15
N PRO A 788 3.06 35.83 10.03
CA PRO A 788 4.03 36.25 9.04
C PRO A 788 4.88 37.41 9.57
N PRO A 789 6.02 37.73 8.93
CA PRO A 789 6.79 38.92 9.26
C PRO A 789 5.92 40.20 9.26
N GLY A 790 6.05 41.01 10.31
CA GLY A 790 5.23 42.21 10.52
C GLY A 790 3.94 41.98 11.31
N SER A 791 3.73 40.79 11.84
CA SER A 791 2.73 40.52 12.88
C SER A 791 3.31 40.70 14.29
N GLU A 792 2.57 40.28 15.32
CA GLU A 792 3.01 40.27 16.72
C GLU A 792 4.20 39.33 17.00
N TRP A 793 4.67 38.56 16.00
CA TRP A 793 5.89 37.77 16.07
C TRP A 793 6.88 38.15 14.96
N LEU A 794 8.14 38.37 15.35
CA LEU A 794 9.28 38.44 14.44
C LEU A 794 10.07 37.13 14.56
N TYR A 795 10.07 36.33 13.48
CA TYR A 795 10.79 35.06 13.41
C TYR A 795 11.92 35.14 12.38
N ALA A 796 13.15 34.94 12.87
CA ALA A 796 14.36 34.91 12.08
C ALA A 796 15.06 33.55 12.13
N ARG A 797 15.55 33.07 10.98
CA ARG A 797 16.48 31.95 10.85
C ARG A 797 17.89 32.46 10.64
N LEU A 798 18.81 32.13 11.55
CA LEU A 798 20.21 32.50 11.52
C LEU A 798 21.05 31.28 11.14
N HIS A 799 21.42 31.14 9.86
CA HIS A 799 22.20 30.00 9.37
C HIS A 799 23.65 30.14 9.77
N VAL A 800 24.09 29.27 10.68
CA VAL A 800 25.41 29.33 11.32
C VAL A 800 25.91 27.90 11.56
N GLY A 801 27.23 27.68 11.46
CA GLY A 801 27.82 26.40 11.85
C GLY A 801 27.58 26.09 13.33
N SER A 802 27.34 24.83 13.69
CA SER A 802 27.03 24.41 15.07
C SER A 802 28.08 24.85 16.09
N GLY A 803 29.36 24.87 15.71
CA GLY A 803 30.47 25.32 16.55
C GLY A 803 30.46 26.82 16.88
N LEU A 804 29.84 27.66 16.04
CA LEU A 804 29.77 29.12 16.23
C LEU A 804 28.42 29.56 16.82
N ALA A 805 27.44 28.67 16.93
CA ALA A 805 26.07 29.01 17.32
C ALA A 805 25.96 29.61 18.72
N ASP A 806 26.73 29.11 19.69
CA ASP A 806 26.74 29.68 21.04
C ASP A 806 27.36 31.07 21.08
N ARG A 807 28.46 31.25 20.34
CA ARG A 807 29.12 32.54 20.23
C ARG A 807 28.17 33.59 19.64
N LEU A 808 27.47 33.21 18.56
CA LEU A 808 26.42 34.04 17.96
C LEU A 808 25.29 34.37 18.96
N LEU A 809 24.85 33.40 19.76
CA LEU A 809 23.82 33.61 20.77
C LEU A 809 24.28 34.57 21.88
N LEU A 810 25.49 34.39 22.39
CA LEU A 810 26.03 35.11 23.56
C LEU A 810 26.54 36.50 23.21
N GLU A 811 27.35 36.62 22.15
CA GLU A 811 28.03 37.87 21.79
C GLU A 811 27.13 38.81 20.97
N ASP A 812 26.28 38.26 20.10
CA ASP A 812 25.59 39.06 19.08
C ASP A 812 24.07 39.15 19.33
N VAL A 813 23.40 38.02 19.64
CA VAL A 813 21.94 37.99 19.83
C VAL A 813 21.52 38.46 21.22
N ALA A 814 22.19 37.97 22.28
CA ALA A 814 21.82 38.28 23.66
C ALA A 814 21.80 39.78 23.99
N PRO A 815 22.79 40.61 23.57
CA PRO A 815 22.76 42.04 23.84
C PRO A 815 21.57 42.73 23.16
N VAL A 816 21.26 42.36 21.91
CA VAL A 816 20.12 42.90 21.16
C VAL A 816 18.81 42.56 21.87
N VAL A 817 18.61 41.28 22.21
CA VAL A 817 17.41 40.81 22.89
C VAL A 817 17.23 41.50 24.24
N ARG A 818 18.27 41.56 25.08
CA ARG A 818 18.21 42.24 26.39
C ARG A 818 17.80 43.70 26.24
N ALA A 819 18.33 44.40 25.25
CA ALA A 819 17.98 45.79 24.98
C ALA A 819 16.52 45.95 24.54
N LEU A 820 16.00 45.03 23.71
CA LEU A 820 14.61 45.04 23.25
C LEU A 820 13.61 44.71 24.35
N MET A 821 13.95 43.76 25.23
CA MET A 821 13.14 43.44 26.40
C MET A 821 13.11 44.61 27.39
N ALA A 822 14.23 45.30 27.59
CA ALA A 822 14.31 46.46 28.48
C ALA A 822 13.56 47.69 27.95
N SER A 823 13.52 47.91 26.62
CA SER A 823 12.75 49.01 26.02
C SER A 823 11.26 48.73 25.90
N GLY A 824 10.82 47.48 26.12
CA GLY A 824 9.44 47.05 25.89
C GLY A 824 9.08 46.85 24.41
N SER A 825 10.08 46.86 23.52
CA SER A 825 9.90 46.62 22.08
C SER A 825 9.64 45.13 21.80
N ALA A 826 10.04 44.26 22.73
CA ALA A 826 9.62 42.87 22.82
C ALA A 826 9.24 42.53 24.27
N ASP A 827 8.26 41.65 24.46
CA ASP A 827 7.80 41.19 25.78
C ASP A 827 8.12 39.70 26.04
N GLN A 828 8.40 38.93 24.99
CA GLN A 828 8.86 37.55 25.06
C GLN A 828 9.83 37.25 23.92
N TRP A 829 10.72 36.31 24.15
CA TRP A 829 11.62 35.81 23.13
C TRP A 829 12.01 34.37 23.41
N HIS A 830 12.32 33.61 22.38
CA HIS A 830 12.93 32.30 22.53
C HIS A 830 13.77 31.92 21.33
N PHE A 831 14.66 30.95 21.53
CA PHE A 831 15.42 30.36 20.43
C PHE A 831 15.29 28.84 20.40
N LEU A 832 15.59 28.26 19.23
CA LEU A 832 15.69 26.82 18.98
C LEU A 832 16.89 26.55 18.08
N ARG A 833 17.46 25.36 18.17
CA ARG A 833 18.50 24.86 17.26
C ARG A 833 17.87 23.88 16.27
N TYR A 834 18.14 24.06 14.99
CA TYR A 834 17.55 23.23 13.94
C TYR A 834 18.58 22.86 12.88
N SER A 835 18.31 21.79 12.13
CA SER A 835 19.18 21.29 11.06
C SER A 835 18.32 20.71 9.94
N ASP A 836 17.77 21.58 9.08
CA ASP A 836 17.06 21.18 7.85
C ASP A 836 16.92 22.39 6.90
N PRO A 837 17.51 22.40 5.69
CA PRO A 837 18.54 21.47 5.19
C PRO A 837 19.93 21.73 5.82
N GLU A 838 20.13 22.88 6.47
CA GLU A 838 21.39 23.29 7.11
C GLU A 838 21.18 23.66 8.58
N HIS A 839 22.27 23.61 9.38
CA HIS A 839 22.24 24.05 10.78
C HIS A 839 21.94 25.55 10.89
N HIS A 840 20.95 25.90 11.73
CA HIS A 840 20.54 27.28 11.97
C HIS A 840 19.91 27.46 13.35
N LEU A 841 19.94 28.70 13.86
CA LEU A 841 19.15 29.12 15.00
C LEU A 841 17.82 29.69 14.52
N ARG A 842 16.75 29.35 15.21
CA ARG A 842 15.44 29.98 15.04
C ARG A 842 15.23 30.94 16.19
N LEU A 843 15.32 32.24 15.94
CA LEU A 843 15.08 33.30 16.91
C LEU A 843 13.66 33.84 16.73
N ARG A 844 12.87 33.86 17.80
CA ARG A 844 11.49 34.36 17.80
C ARG A 844 11.37 35.45 18.86
N LEU A 845 10.79 36.59 18.48
CA LEU A 845 10.50 37.74 19.33
C LEU A 845 9.01 38.05 19.25
N HIS A 846 8.37 38.25 20.39
CA HIS A 846 6.97 38.68 20.48
C HIS A 846 6.92 40.12 21.01
N GLY A 847 5.97 40.90 20.49
CA GLY A 847 5.79 42.29 20.89
C GLY A 847 4.90 43.07 19.92
N PRO A 848 4.77 44.39 20.12
CA PRO A 848 3.98 45.24 19.23
C PRO A 848 4.57 45.21 17.80
N PRO A 849 3.75 44.96 16.75
CA PRO A 849 4.24 44.80 15.38
C PRO A 849 5.11 45.97 14.88
N ASP A 850 4.70 47.20 15.18
CA ASP A 850 5.46 48.41 14.80
C ASP A 850 6.83 48.47 15.47
N ALA A 851 6.92 48.11 16.76
CA ALA A 851 8.18 48.10 17.50
C ALA A 851 9.13 46.99 16.99
N LEU A 852 8.59 45.80 16.70
CA LEU A 852 9.37 44.71 16.13
C LEU A 852 9.96 45.06 14.76
N LEU A 853 9.19 45.75 13.91
CA LEU A 853 9.65 46.15 12.58
C LEU A 853 10.59 47.34 12.59
N ARG A 854 10.31 48.37 13.40
CA ARG A 854 11.07 49.63 13.38
C ARG A 854 12.27 49.64 14.32
N GLU A 855 12.30 48.77 15.31
CA GLU A 855 13.37 48.75 16.32
C GLU A 855 14.07 47.39 16.38
N ALA A 856 13.33 46.28 16.52
CA ALA A 856 13.95 44.97 16.69
C ALA A 856 14.69 44.49 15.43
N LEU A 857 14.04 44.57 14.27
CA LEU A 857 14.63 44.13 13.01
C LEU A 857 15.89 44.94 12.62
N PRO A 858 15.91 46.29 12.68
CA PRO A 858 17.13 47.06 12.43
C PRO A 858 18.26 46.73 13.40
N ARG A 859 17.99 46.59 14.70
CA ARG A 859 19.04 46.22 15.68
C ARG A 859 19.63 44.84 15.42
N LEU A 860 18.79 43.87 15.04
CA LEU A 860 19.26 42.54 14.62
C LEU A 860 20.08 42.64 13.34
N HIS A 861 19.65 43.45 12.38
CA HIS A 861 20.42 43.68 11.15
C HIS A 861 21.80 44.25 11.44
N ASP A 862 21.89 45.32 12.24
CA ASP A 862 23.15 45.98 12.59
C ASP A 862 24.11 45.04 13.32
N ALA A 863 23.61 44.20 14.22
CA ALA A 863 24.41 43.21 14.93
C ALA A 863 24.90 42.07 14.02
N LEU A 864 24.10 41.65 13.04
CA LEU A 864 24.39 40.46 12.22
C LEU A 864 25.08 40.77 10.88
N ALA A 865 24.99 42.00 10.38
CA ALA A 865 25.57 42.41 9.10
C ALA A 865 27.11 42.21 9.03
N PRO A 866 27.90 42.54 10.07
CA PRO A 866 29.34 42.26 10.07
C PRO A 866 29.63 40.75 9.97
N LEU A 867 28.85 39.91 10.66
CA LEU A 867 29.02 38.46 10.67
C LEU A 867 28.73 37.82 9.31
N LEU A 868 27.82 38.40 8.53
CA LEU A 868 27.55 38.01 7.14
C LEU A 868 28.74 38.35 6.24
N GLN A 869 29.34 39.53 6.42
CA GLN A 869 30.51 39.97 5.64
C GLN A 869 31.75 39.11 5.94
N GLU A 870 31.93 38.71 7.20
CA GLU A 870 33.02 37.84 7.66
C GLU A 870 32.80 36.35 7.35
N GLY A 871 31.60 35.96 6.91
CA GLY A 871 31.24 34.56 6.65
C GLY A 871 31.00 33.71 7.91
N ARG A 872 30.98 34.32 9.10
CA ARG A 872 30.62 33.66 10.38
C ARG A 872 29.13 33.30 10.43
N LEU A 873 28.28 34.13 9.83
CA LEU A 873 26.89 33.86 9.54
C LEU A 873 26.74 33.61 8.03
N LYS A 874 26.09 32.52 7.62
CA LYS A 874 25.89 32.20 6.20
C LYS A 874 24.69 32.92 5.60
N ARG A 875 23.60 33.03 6.37
CA ARG A 875 22.33 33.59 5.90
C ARG A 875 21.49 34.10 7.08
N PHE A 876 20.85 35.24 6.86
CA PHE A 876 19.80 35.80 7.70
C PHE A 876 18.48 35.77 6.91
N GLN A 877 17.44 35.13 7.45
CA GLN A 877 16.15 34.97 6.76
C GLN A 877 14.99 35.25 7.71
N LEU A 878 14.01 36.04 7.27
CA LEU A 878 12.71 36.18 7.94
C LEU A 878 11.75 35.10 7.46
N ASP A 879 10.89 34.64 8.36
CA ASP A 879 10.00 33.52 8.09
C ASP A 879 8.67 33.62 8.86
N THR A 880 7.70 32.77 8.52
CA THR A 880 6.40 32.69 9.19
C THR A 880 6.48 31.80 10.42
N TYR A 881 6.11 32.31 11.59
CA TYR A 881 5.98 31.48 12.78
C TYR A 881 4.65 30.74 12.75
N VAL A 882 4.70 29.41 12.76
CA VAL A 882 3.52 28.53 12.83
C VAL A 882 3.50 27.84 14.19
N ARG A 883 2.39 27.96 14.92
CA ARG A 883 2.18 27.37 16.26
C ARG A 883 1.80 25.88 16.19
N GLU A 884 2.42 25.07 17.06
CA GLU A 884 2.23 23.62 17.21
C GLU A 884 1.09 23.30 18.21
N LEU A 885 -0.15 23.74 17.92
CA LEU A 885 -1.25 23.69 18.90
C LEU A 885 -1.54 22.27 19.41
N GLU A 886 -1.51 21.28 18.53
CA GLU A 886 -1.78 19.87 18.85
C GLU A 886 -0.76 19.29 19.84
N ARG A 887 0.49 19.75 19.74
CA ARG A 887 1.61 19.30 20.58
C ARG A 887 1.58 19.93 21.96
N TYR A 888 1.18 21.20 22.04
CA TYR A 888 1.27 21.99 23.28
C TYR A 888 -0.07 22.21 23.99
N GLY A 889 -1.07 21.37 23.75
CA GLY A 889 -2.31 21.37 24.55
C GLY A 889 -3.36 22.38 24.10
N GLY A 890 -3.40 22.72 22.81
CA GLY A 890 -4.36 23.64 22.22
C GLY A 890 -3.93 25.11 22.32
N SER A 891 -4.86 26.01 22.01
CA SER A 891 -4.58 27.47 21.96
C SER A 891 -4.06 28.01 23.30
N GLU A 892 -4.69 27.66 24.42
CA GLU A 892 -4.27 28.10 25.75
C GLU A 892 -2.95 27.46 26.20
N GLY A 893 -2.82 26.15 26.02
CA GLY A 893 -1.59 25.43 26.34
C GLY A 893 -0.40 25.96 25.54
N MET A 894 -0.61 26.34 24.28
CA MET A 894 0.43 26.96 23.44
C MET A 894 0.90 28.32 23.96
N ARG A 895 -0.01 29.19 24.43
CA ARG A 895 0.37 30.47 25.03
C ARG A 895 1.25 30.26 26.28
N LEU A 896 0.91 29.26 27.08
CA LEU A 896 1.70 28.85 28.26
C LEU A 896 3.05 28.23 27.86
N ALA A 897 3.09 27.48 26.76
CA ALA A 897 4.32 26.93 26.20
C ALA A 897 5.26 28.02 25.70
N GLU A 898 4.76 29.10 25.09
CA GLU A 898 5.58 30.25 24.67
C GLU A 898 6.19 30.98 25.87
N ALA A 899 5.42 31.17 26.94
CA ALA A 899 5.95 31.69 28.20
C ALA A 899 7.04 30.76 28.79
N PHE A 900 6.83 29.45 28.74
CA PHE A 900 7.85 28.47 29.11
C PHE A 900 9.10 28.59 28.23
N PHE A 901 8.96 28.69 26.90
CA PHE A 901 10.09 28.81 25.97
C PHE A 901 10.92 30.04 26.25
N HIS A 902 10.27 31.14 26.61
CA HIS A 902 10.94 32.36 27.01
C HIS A 902 11.76 32.18 28.29
N ILE A 903 11.12 31.68 29.36
CA ILE A 903 11.76 31.46 30.66
C ILE A 903 12.93 30.47 30.54
N ASP A 904 12.75 29.39 29.77
CA ASP A 904 13.77 28.38 29.53
C ASP A 904 14.91 28.91 28.63
N SER A 905 14.62 29.75 27.62
CA SER A 905 15.67 30.37 26.78
C SER A 905 16.56 31.30 27.60
N GLU A 906 16.00 32.10 28.50
CA GLU A 906 16.79 32.96 29.39
C GLU A 906 17.62 32.15 30.38
N ALA A 907 17.06 31.08 30.94
CA ALA A 907 17.78 30.20 31.85
C ALA A 907 18.95 29.48 31.13
N VAL A 908 18.71 28.98 29.92
CA VAL A 908 19.76 28.36 29.10
C VAL A 908 20.83 29.39 28.73
N LEU A 909 20.45 30.61 28.33
CA LEU A 909 21.43 31.65 28.02
C LEU A 909 22.33 31.97 29.22
N ALA A 910 21.74 32.19 30.40
CA ALA A 910 22.49 32.42 31.63
C ALA A 910 23.34 31.20 32.05
N THR A 911 22.87 29.99 31.77
CA THR A 911 23.65 28.76 31.99
C THR A 911 24.85 28.72 31.05
N LEU A 912 24.67 29.03 29.76
CA LEU A 912 25.76 29.05 28.78
C LEU A 912 26.80 30.13 29.09
N GLU A 913 26.39 31.32 29.53
CA GLU A 913 27.30 32.36 30.02
C GLU A 913 28.13 31.87 31.22
N ALA A 914 27.50 31.19 32.18
CA ALA A 914 28.20 30.65 33.34
C ALA A 914 29.13 29.47 33.02
N LEU A 915 28.95 28.83 31.86
CA LEU A 915 29.75 27.71 31.37
C LEU A 915 30.88 28.16 30.43
N GLU A 916 30.97 29.44 30.10
CA GLU A 916 31.98 29.96 29.17
C GLU A 916 33.40 29.72 29.73
N GLY A 917 34.23 29.02 28.94
CA GLY A 917 35.59 28.65 29.34
C GLY A 917 35.73 27.42 30.25
N LEU A 918 34.64 26.72 30.56
CA LEU A 918 34.64 25.46 31.35
C LEU A 918 34.65 24.21 30.45
N ASP A 919 34.99 23.05 31.04
CA ASP A 919 35.05 21.76 30.34
C ASP A 919 33.69 21.33 29.76
N GLY A 920 33.70 20.59 28.65
CA GLY A 920 32.51 20.19 27.90
C GLY A 920 31.52 19.33 28.69
N ASP A 921 31.99 18.67 29.76
CA ASP A 921 31.18 17.79 30.61
C ASP A 921 30.12 18.54 31.43
N ALA A 922 30.40 19.79 31.86
CA ALA A 922 29.47 20.56 32.68
C ALA A 922 28.15 20.88 31.96
N ARG A 923 28.19 20.99 30.63
CA ARG A 923 27.03 21.34 29.80
C ARG A 923 25.94 20.27 29.82
N TRP A 924 26.30 19.01 29.52
CA TRP A 924 25.33 17.92 29.48
C TRP A 924 24.86 17.54 30.89
N GLN A 925 25.69 17.76 31.91
CA GLN A 925 25.31 17.63 33.31
C GLN A 925 24.23 18.65 33.71
N CYS A 926 24.41 19.93 33.35
CA CYS A 926 23.38 20.94 33.54
C CYS A 926 22.10 20.63 32.75
N ALA A 927 22.20 20.10 31.54
CA ALA A 927 21.03 19.65 30.78
C ALA A 927 20.28 18.51 31.50
N LEU A 928 21.00 17.48 31.99
CA LEU A 928 20.40 16.36 32.74
C LEU A 928 19.73 16.83 34.03
N ALA A 929 20.40 17.69 34.79
CA ALA A 929 19.87 18.21 36.04
C ALA A 929 18.68 19.15 35.79
N GLY A 930 18.72 19.93 34.71
CA GLY A 930 17.59 20.72 34.22
C GLY A 930 16.38 19.88 33.83
N MET A 931 16.59 18.69 33.27
CA MET A 931 15.51 17.73 32.97
C MET A 931 14.87 17.17 34.25
N ASP A 932 15.67 16.79 35.25
CA ASP A 932 15.14 16.31 36.53
C ASP A 932 14.35 17.40 37.29
N LEU A 933 14.87 18.64 37.30
CA LEU A 933 14.18 19.80 37.85
C LEU A 933 12.84 20.01 37.14
N LEU A 934 12.79 20.01 35.80
CA LEU A 934 11.54 20.16 35.06
C LEU A 934 10.50 19.10 35.44
N LEU A 935 10.90 17.83 35.55
CA LEU A 935 9.99 16.78 35.98
C LEU A 935 9.47 17.03 37.42
N SER A 936 10.32 17.54 38.30
CA SER A 936 9.93 17.96 39.65
C SER A 936 8.95 19.14 39.62
N ASP A 937 9.20 20.12 38.76
CA ASP A 937 8.37 21.33 38.60
C ASP A 937 6.97 20.95 38.10
N PHE A 938 6.88 19.98 37.17
CA PHE A 938 5.63 19.35 36.74
C PHE A 938 4.95 18.51 37.83
N GLY A 939 5.61 18.28 38.97
CA GLY A 939 5.05 17.65 40.17
C GLY A 939 5.11 16.12 40.12
N PHE A 940 5.95 15.56 39.25
CA PHE A 940 6.15 14.12 39.21
C PHE A 940 6.97 13.64 40.40
N ASP A 941 6.44 12.65 41.10
CA ASP A 941 7.19 11.89 42.08
C ASP A 941 8.21 10.96 41.38
N LEU A 942 8.97 10.21 42.17
CA LEU A 942 10.02 9.32 41.64
C LEU A 942 9.46 8.24 40.69
N ASP A 943 8.26 7.74 40.93
CA ASP A 943 7.62 6.74 40.07
C ASP A 943 7.14 7.36 38.75
N GLY A 944 6.56 8.57 38.79
CA GLY A 944 6.22 9.35 37.60
C GLY A 944 7.43 9.71 36.74
N LYS A 945 8.52 10.19 37.39
CA LYS A 945 9.81 10.48 36.74
C LYS A 945 10.38 9.25 36.03
N HIS A 946 10.43 8.11 36.71
CA HIS A 946 10.91 6.85 36.15
C HIS A 946 10.07 6.41 34.95
N ARG A 947 8.74 6.52 35.05
CA ARG A 947 7.81 6.15 33.97
C ARG A 947 8.03 6.98 32.71
N ILE A 948 8.16 8.31 32.84
CA ILE A 948 8.39 9.21 31.70
C ILE A 948 9.76 8.94 31.08
N ALA A 949 10.82 8.84 31.89
CA ALA A 949 12.16 8.55 31.41
C ALA A 949 12.24 7.19 30.68
N SER A 950 11.61 6.15 31.25
CA SER A 950 11.57 4.80 30.65
C SER A 950 10.83 4.78 29.31
N ARG A 951 9.68 5.47 29.23
CA ARG A 951 8.90 5.60 27.99
C ARG A 951 9.73 6.29 26.89
N LEU A 952 10.33 7.43 27.20
CA LEU A 952 11.12 8.20 26.23
C LEU A 952 12.37 7.44 25.82
N ARG A 953 13.09 6.85 26.77
CA ARG A 953 14.25 5.98 26.51
C ARG A 953 13.91 4.85 25.55
N THR A 954 12.74 4.21 25.72
CA THR A 954 12.29 3.13 24.84
C THR A 954 12.03 3.63 23.42
N ALA A 955 11.38 4.78 23.28
CA ALA A 955 11.12 5.38 21.98
C ALA A 955 12.43 5.74 21.23
N TYR A 956 13.40 6.36 21.90
CA TYR A 956 14.70 6.68 21.30
C TYR A 956 15.57 5.44 21.03
N ALA A 957 15.45 4.39 21.84
CA ALA A 957 16.15 3.13 21.60
C ALA A 957 15.69 2.48 20.29
N GLN A 958 14.39 2.54 19.99
CA GLN A 958 13.83 2.07 18.72
C GLN A 958 14.32 2.94 17.55
N GLU A 959 14.28 4.26 17.69
CA GLU A 959 14.76 5.20 16.67
C GLU A 959 16.22 4.97 16.28
N HIS A 960 17.10 4.74 17.26
CA HIS A 960 18.53 4.56 17.03
C HIS A 960 18.95 3.10 16.78
N GLY A 961 18.00 2.15 16.75
CA GLY A 961 18.30 0.72 16.57
C GLY A 961 19.23 0.17 17.65
N ALA A 962 18.97 0.51 18.92
CA ALA A 962 19.84 0.21 20.04
C ALA A 962 20.00 -1.31 20.30
N GLY A 963 21.08 -1.89 19.77
CA GLY A 963 21.44 -3.30 20.02
C GLY A 963 22.22 -3.52 21.32
N LYS A 964 22.47 -4.80 21.65
CA LYS A 964 23.20 -5.23 22.87
C LYS A 964 24.54 -4.50 23.12
N ARG A 965 25.26 -4.14 22.06
CA ARG A 965 26.53 -3.42 22.15
C ARG A 965 26.34 -2.01 22.72
N LEU A 966 25.35 -1.27 22.20
CA LEU A 966 25.06 0.09 22.65
C LEU A 966 24.54 0.09 24.09
N GLU A 967 23.69 -0.88 24.44
CA GLU A 967 23.23 -1.10 25.82
C GLU A 967 24.38 -1.31 26.82
N THR A 968 25.40 -2.05 26.40
CA THR A 968 26.60 -2.30 27.22
C THR A 968 27.44 -1.02 27.38
N GLN A 969 27.51 -0.18 26.36
CA GLN A 969 28.19 1.13 26.41
C GLN A 969 27.44 2.10 27.33
N LEU A 970 26.12 2.20 27.19
CA LEU A 970 25.26 3.03 28.04
C LEU A 970 25.34 2.62 29.51
N SER A 971 25.27 1.31 29.80
CA SER A 971 25.42 0.78 31.15
C SER A 971 26.77 1.13 31.78
N ARG A 972 27.85 1.17 30.97
CA ARG A 972 29.18 1.57 31.42
C ARG A 972 29.26 3.06 31.70
N LEU A 973 28.72 3.87 30.79
CA LEU A 973 28.63 5.32 30.93
C LEU A 973 27.86 5.71 32.20
N ALA A 974 26.72 5.08 32.44
CA ALA A 974 25.92 5.30 33.64
C ALA A 974 26.69 4.99 34.93
N ARG A 975 27.46 3.90 34.97
CA ARG A 975 28.32 3.56 36.13
C ARG A 975 29.43 4.58 36.34
N GLN A 976 30.05 5.05 35.25
CA GLN A 976 31.14 6.02 35.30
C GLN A 976 30.68 7.38 35.85
N HIS A 977 29.53 7.87 35.41
CA HIS A 977 29.04 9.20 35.80
C HIS A 977 28.12 9.22 37.03
N ARG A 978 27.64 8.06 37.51
CA ARG A 978 26.74 7.99 38.68
C ARG A 978 27.27 8.76 39.91
N PRO A 979 28.53 8.61 40.36
CA PRO A 979 29.00 9.29 41.58
C PRO A 979 28.89 10.82 41.51
N LEU A 980 28.95 11.37 40.29
CA LEU A 980 28.86 12.81 40.05
C LEU A 980 27.41 13.28 39.89
N LEU A 981 26.55 12.49 39.23
CA LEU A 981 25.16 12.86 38.98
C LEU A 981 24.26 12.64 40.21
N GLU A 982 24.49 11.59 40.98
CA GLU A 982 23.60 11.20 42.09
C GLU A 982 23.39 12.31 43.15
N PRO A 983 24.44 13.03 43.61
CA PRO A 983 24.28 14.17 44.52
C PRO A 983 23.49 15.32 43.91
N LEU A 984 23.62 15.55 42.59
CA LEU A 984 22.93 16.65 41.88
C LEU A 984 21.41 16.45 41.86
N LEU A 985 20.95 15.20 41.66
CA LEU A 985 19.51 14.90 41.62
C LEU A 985 18.87 14.74 43.01
N THR A 986 19.64 14.33 44.02
CA THR A 986 19.10 14.06 45.37
C THR A 986 19.18 15.26 46.30
N GLY A 987 19.93 16.30 45.92
CA GLY A 987 20.22 17.44 46.79
C GLY A 987 21.08 17.09 48.01
N GLN A 988 21.57 15.84 48.11
CA GLN A 988 22.45 15.36 49.17
C GLN A 988 23.91 15.39 48.68
N GLY A 989 24.49 16.59 48.66
CA GLY A 989 25.93 16.76 48.46
C GLY A 989 26.70 16.47 49.75
N SER A 990 27.88 15.85 49.64
CA SER A 990 28.91 15.96 50.67
C SER A 990 29.18 17.45 50.96
N PRO A 991 29.48 17.84 52.22
CA PRO A 991 29.84 19.22 52.53
C PRO A 991 31.06 19.63 51.67
N GLY A 992 30.85 20.44 50.63
CA GLY A 992 31.92 20.93 49.74
C GLY A 992 31.77 20.67 48.23
N SER A 993 30.79 19.91 47.74
CA SER A 993 30.56 19.83 46.29
C SER A 993 29.83 21.09 45.79
N ALA A 994 30.56 22.04 45.22
CA ALA A 994 29.95 23.21 44.56
C ALA A 994 28.99 22.73 43.46
N LEU A 995 27.79 23.32 43.42
CA LEU A 995 26.85 23.09 42.32
C LEU A 995 27.55 23.44 40.98
N PRO A 996 27.26 22.71 39.88
CA PRO A 996 27.81 23.03 38.58
C PRO A 996 27.54 24.50 38.23
N SER A 997 28.52 25.19 37.67
CA SER A 997 28.34 26.55 37.17
C SER A 997 27.15 26.60 36.22
N GLY A 998 26.24 27.56 36.44
CA GLY A 998 24.98 27.67 35.70
C GLY A 998 23.78 26.96 36.32
N PHE A 999 23.95 26.07 37.31
CA PHE A 999 22.81 25.39 37.97
C PHE A 999 21.84 26.37 38.66
N THR A 1000 22.35 27.47 39.22
CA THR A 1000 21.52 28.53 39.82
C THR A 1000 20.53 29.15 38.82
N ALA A 1001 20.89 29.24 37.53
CA ALA A 1001 19.99 29.73 36.50
C ALA A 1001 18.80 28.78 36.30
N LEU A 1002 19.01 27.47 36.43
CA LEU A 1002 17.97 26.45 36.34
C LEU A 1002 17.02 26.47 37.55
N LEU A 1003 17.51 26.80 38.75
CA LEU A 1003 16.65 26.99 39.93
C LEU A 1003 15.74 28.22 39.77
N ARG A 1004 16.30 29.35 39.31
CA ARG A 1004 15.51 30.55 38.99
C ARG A 1004 14.48 30.29 37.90
N ARG A 1005 14.80 29.42 36.94
CA ARG A 1005 13.84 28.95 35.93
C ARG A 1005 12.65 28.28 36.60
N SER A 1006 12.89 27.32 37.49
CA SER A 1006 11.84 26.59 38.22
C SER A 1006 10.92 27.52 38.99
N GLU A 1007 11.47 28.53 39.69
CA GLU A 1007 10.69 29.55 40.40
C GLU A 1007 9.76 30.33 39.44
N ARG A 1008 10.29 30.78 38.30
CA ARG A 1008 9.52 31.52 37.29
C ARG A 1008 8.47 30.67 36.57
N LEU A 1009 8.64 29.36 36.53
CA LEU A 1009 7.71 28.43 35.88
C LEU A 1009 6.48 28.11 36.73
N VAL A 1010 6.50 28.38 38.04
CA VAL A 1010 5.38 28.05 38.95
C VAL A 1010 4.01 28.54 38.46
N PRO A 1011 3.83 29.81 38.00
CA PRO A 1011 2.53 30.27 37.51
C PRO A 1011 2.10 29.55 36.22
N VAL A 1012 3.03 29.30 35.30
CA VAL A 1012 2.77 28.62 34.02
C VAL A 1012 2.30 27.18 34.27
N LEU A 1013 3.03 26.44 35.09
CA LEU A 1013 2.73 25.04 35.40
C LEU A 1013 1.47 24.88 36.24
N SER A 1014 1.20 25.81 37.16
CA SER A 1014 -0.05 25.84 37.94
C SER A 1014 -1.25 26.00 37.01
N ARG A 1015 -1.16 26.91 36.03
CA ARG A 1015 -2.23 27.12 35.04
C ARG A 1015 -2.42 25.91 34.11
N LEU A 1016 -1.35 25.26 33.68
CA LEU A 1016 -1.44 24.02 32.89
C LEU A 1016 -2.19 22.93 33.66
N ARG A 1017 -1.91 22.74 34.95
CA ARG A 1017 -2.63 21.76 35.80
C ARG A 1017 -4.09 22.12 36.02
N GLU A 1018 -4.43 23.40 36.09
CA GLU A 1018 -5.84 23.84 36.13
C GLU A 1018 -6.55 23.48 34.83
N LEU A 1019 -5.93 23.78 33.68
CA LEU A 1019 -6.49 23.46 32.37
C LEU A 1019 -6.63 21.95 32.16
N GLU A 1020 -5.68 21.14 32.62
CA GLU A 1020 -5.82 19.67 32.57
C GLU A 1020 -7.03 19.20 33.39
N ARG A 1021 -7.18 19.68 34.63
CA ARG A 1021 -8.31 19.32 35.51
C ARG A 1021 -9.66 19.76 34.95
N SER A 1022 -9.70 20.86 34.22
CA SER A 1022 -10.93 21.35 33.58
C SER A 1022 -11.17 20.79 32.17
N GLY A 1023 -10.32 19.88 31.68
CA GLY A 1023 -10.41 19.34 30.31
C GLY A 1023 -10.11 20.36 29.20
N GLY A 1024 -9.42 21.45 29.53
CA GLY A 1024 -9.06 22.53 28.61
C GLY A 1024 -7.79 22.31 27.79
N LEU A 1025 -7.09 21.18 27.97
CA LEU A 1025 -5.90 20.81 27.19
C LEU A 1025 -6.22 19.68 26.19
N SER A 1026 -5.67 19.78 24.98
CA SER A 1026 -5.70 18.67 24.02
C SER A 1026 -4.73 17.52 24.34
N GLN A 1027 -3.77 17.77 25.23
CA GLN A 1027 -2.70 16.85 25.63
C GLN A 1027 -2.60 16.84 27.15
N GLY A 1028 -2.39 15.66 27.74
CA GLY A 1028 -2.11 15.53 29.17
C GLY A 1028 -0.73 16.06 29.55
N ILE A 1029 -0.53 16.35 30.83
CA ILE A 1029 0.72 16.88 31.38
C ILE A 1029 1.91 15.95 31.08
N ASP A 1030 1.72 14.64 31.06
CA ASP A 1030 2.76 13.66 30.69
C ASP A 1030 3.32 13.87 29.28
N ALA A 1031 2.48 14.27 28.32
CA ALA A 1031 2.89 14.52 26.93
C ALA A 1031 3.53 15.91 26.77
N LEU A 1032 3.00 16.90 27.49
CA LEU A 1032 3.60 18.24 27.55
C LEU A 1032 4.99 18.21 28.17
N ALA A 1033 5.16 17.50 29.29
CA ALA A 1033 6.46 17.35 29.96
C ALA A 1033 7.51 16.76 29.02
N ALA A 1034 7.17 15.73 28.26
CA ALA A 1034 8.07 15.16 27.24
C ALA A 1034 8.50 16.20 26.18
N SER A 1035 7.56 17.01 25.68
CA SER A 1035 7.88 18.07 24.71
C SER A 1035 8.75 19.18 25.30
N TYR A 1036 8.54 19.53 26.57
CA TYR A 1036 9.29 20.58 27.26
C TYR A 1036 10.72 20.13 27.56
N LEU A 1037 10.89 18.86 27.98
CA LEU A 1037 12.19 18.22 28.13
C LEU A 1037 12.98 18.22 26.82
N HIS A 1038 12.32 17.83 25.72
CA HIS A 1038 12.93 17.84 24.38
C HIS A 1038 13.46 19.22 24.01
N LEU A 1039 12.63 20.27 24.18
CA LEU A 1039 13.05 21.62 23.84
C LEU A 1039 14.13 22.19 24.76
N HIS A 1040 14.13 21.81 26.04
CA HIS A 1040 15.22 22.17 26.95
C HIS A 1040 16.55 21.59 26.47
N VAL A 1041 16.57 20.29 26.13
CA VAL A 1041 17.78 19.63 25.59
C VAL A 1041 18.19 20.25 24.25
N ASN A 1042 17.23 20.57 23.37
CA ASN A 1042 17.49 21.24 22.09
C ASN A 1042 18.20 22.60 22.27
N ARG A 1043 17.79 23.41 23.25
CA ARG A 1043 18.45 24.70 23.53
C ARG A 1043 19.84 24.51 24.13
N MET A 1044 19.95 23.54 25.04
CA MET A 1044 21.19 23.24 25.75
C MET A 1044 22.26 22.65 24.84
N LEU A 1045 21.99 21.67 23.98
CA LEU A 1045 23.04 20.91 23.27
C LEU A 1045 23.25 21.37 21.83
N ARG A 1046 24.51 21.50 21.40
CA ARG A 1046 24.89 22.15 20.13
C ARG A 1046 24.62 21.28 18.90
N ASP A 1047 24.89 20.00 19.02
CA ASP A 1047 24.93 19.03 17.94
C ASP A 1047 24.35 17.68 18.39
N ALA A 1048 23.99 16.85 17.41
CA ALA A 1048 23.41 15.52 17.63
C ALA A 1048 22.31 15.46 18.73
N PRO A 1049 21.36 16.43 18.79
CA PRO A 1049 20.47 16.58 19.94
C PRO A 1049 19.69 15.30 20.23
N ARG A 1050 19.21 14.58 19.20
CA ARG A 1050 18.45 13.33 19.38
C ARG A 1050 19.28 12.19 20.00
N ALA A 1051 20.54 12.07 19.60
CA ALA A 1051 21.45 11.09 20.20
C ALA A 1051 21.74 11.43 21.66
N HIS A 1052 21.93 12.71 21.98
CA HIS A 1052 22.10 13.14 23.35
C HIS A 1052 20.84 12.92 24.19
N GLU A 1053 19.65 13.22 23.68
CA GLU A 1053 18.39 12.94 24.36
C GLU A 1053 18.29 11.47 24.75
N PHE A 1054 18.61 10.55 23.83
CA PHE A 1054 18.61 9.13 24.13
C PHE A 1054 19.51 8.79 25.32
N VAL A 1055 20.76 9.27 25.29
CA VAL A 1055 21.74 9.02 26.35
C VAL A 1055 21.28 9.63 27.68
N LEU A 1056 20.76 10.85 27.67
CA LEU A 1056 20.28 11.55 28.87
C LEU A 1056 19.07 10.85 29.49
N PHE A 1057 18.10 10.39 28.68
CA PHE A 1057 16.96 9.62 29.16
C PHE A 1057 17.38 8.25 29.72
N ASP A 1058 18.34 7.57 29.11
CA ASP A 1058 18.89 6.30 29.64
C ASP A 1058 19.61 6.51 30.99
N LEU A 1059 20.39 7.59 31.13
CA LEU A 1059 21.01 7.95 32.41
C LEU A 1059 19.96 8.23 33.51
N LEU A 1060 18.94 9.03 33.20
CA LEU A 1060 17.86 9.35 34.15
C LEU A 1060 17.06 8.10 34.54
N GLU A 1061 16.68 7.26 33.58
CA GLU A 1061 15.95 6.01 33.84
C GLU A 1061 16.71 5.13 34.83
N ARG A 1062 18.02 4.92 34.61
CA ARG A 1062 18.85 4.07 35.47
C ARG A 1062 19.10 4.68 36.85
N LEU A 1063 19.23 6.00 36.94
CA LEU A 1063 19.35 6.72 38.22
C LEU A 1063 18.05 6.59 39.02
N TYR A 1064 16.90 6.86 38.40
CA TYR A 1064 15.59 6.71 39.04
C TYR A 1064 15.31 5.26 39.45
N ALA A 1065 15.61 4.28 38.60
CA ALA A 1065 15.47 2.85 38.93
C ALA A 1065 16.31 2.49 40.17
N SER A 1066 17.53 3.05 40.28
CA SER A 1066 18.40 2.88 41.44
C SER A 1066 17.81 3.52 42.70
N PHE A 1067 17.27 4.73 42.61
CA PHE A 1067 16.60 5.39 43.75
C PHE A 1067 15.37 4.61 44.21
N ARG A 1068 14.55 4.11 43.28
CA ARG A 1068 13.38 3.27 43.58
C ARG A 1068 13.79 1.99 44.31
N ALA A 1069 14.85 1.33 43.85
CA ALA A 1069 15.38 0.12 44.48
C ALA A 1069 15.96 0.37 45.89
N ARG A 1070 16.48 1.57 46.18
CA ARG A 1070 16.95 1.93 47.53
C ARG A 1070 15.78 2.28 48.46
N ARG A 1071 14.76 2.98 47.95
CA ARG A 1071 13.53 3.30 48.70
C ARG A 1071 12.77 2.02 49.10
N SER A 1072 12.64 1.05 48.19
CA SER A 1072 11.99 -0.23 48.46
C SER A 1072 12.77 -1.14 49.43
N ARG A 1073 14.08 -0.90 49.63
CA ARG A 1073 14.90 -1.58 50.66
C ARG A 1073 14.80 -0.93 52.04
N LEU A 1074 14.38 0.34 52.14
CA LEU A 1074 14.22 1.06 53.40
C LEU A 1074 12.79 0.94 53.98
N GLU A 1075 11.77 0.77 53.13
CA GLU A 1075 10.37 0.57 53.55
C GLU A 1075 10.10 -0.71 54.38
N PRO A 1076 10.82 -1.84 54.22
CA PRO A 1076 10.68 -3.00 55.11
C PRO A 1076 11.21 -2.76 56.54
N MET A 1077 12.23 -1.90 56.72
CA MET A 1077 12.80 -1.63 58.05
C MET A 1077 11.90 -0.75 58.93
N ALA A 1078 11.10 0.14 58.33
CA ALA A 1078 10.17 1.00 59.07
C ALA A 1078 8.92 0.25 59.60
N ARG A 1079 8.58 -0.92 59.05
CA ARG A 1079 7.53 -1.79 59.61
C ARG A 1079 8.02 -2.58 60.83
N THR A 1080 9.29 -3.00 60.85
CA THR A 1080 9.87 -3.75 61.97
C THR A 1080 10.13 -2.91 63.24
N ASP A 1081 10.32 -1.60 63.13
CA ASP A 1081 10.48 -0.73 64.32
C ASP A 1081 9.14 -0.31 64.94
N LYS A 1082 8.04 -0.29 64.16
CA LYS A 1082 6.68 -0.09 64.72
C LYS A 1082 6.14 -1.31 65.46
N GLU A 1083 6.63 -2.51 65.16
CA GLU A 1083 6.30 -3.75 65.88
C GLU A 1083 7.16 -3.97 67.14
N ARG A 1084 8.21 -3.15 67.38
CA ARG A 1084 9.05 -3.22 68.59
C ARG A 1084 8.75 -2.15 69.65
N LEU A 1085 7.83 -1.22 69.37
CA LEU A 1085 7.40 -0.15 70.29
C LEU A 1085 5.87 -0.15 70.52
N GLY A 1086 5.19 -1.26 70.21
CA GLY A 1086 3.78 -1.51 70.53
C GLY A 1086 3.62 -2.46 71.70
#